data_AF-A1Y9X6-F1
#
_entry.id   AF-A1Y9X6-F1
#
_cell.length_a   1.000
_cell.length_b   1.000
_cell.length_c   1.000
_cell.angle_alpha   90.00
_cell.angle_beta   90.00
_cell.angle_gamma   90.00
#
_symmetry.space_group_name_H-M   'P 1'
#
loop_
_entity.id
_entity.type
_entity.pdbx_description
1 polymer ?
#
loop_
_entity_poly.entity_id
_entity_poly.type
_entity_poly.pdbx_seq_one_letter_code
_entity_poly.pdbx_strand_id
1 'polypeptide(L)'
;KFSEWKFKLFKVRSLVKPSPGEAQGPTKNTKEGQSSLEETPAVICSTNIPAPEKPALVPPAVTAHSKSLEKPADVGKAREKAVHQASLRQLCRICGASFRADGQNRRYPVHGPVDSKTQSVLRKKEKKVTSWPDLIVKVFKIDVKGDIDSIHPTQFCHNCWNVMYGRFSNSPYEVYFPRNATIEWHPHAPSCDVCQAARRGLKRKGRQSNPSLSKKLKAMADRARRARLPKSHGQPRNSSRDLMKKLTNCSKVHLSTKCLAVDYPADFVKAVSCRICEHLLTDPVETTCKHLFCRTCILRCLKVMGSYCPSCQYPCFPTDVESPARSFVNTLNSLAVRCPVKDCDKEVSLEKYNQHISSHREPKESYVYINKGGRPRQHLLSLTRRAQKHRLRDLKLQVKAFADKEEGGDLKAVCLTLFLLVLRARNEHRQADELEAIMQGRGSGLQAAVCLAIRVNTFLSCSQYHKMYRTVKAITGRQIFQPLHALRNAEKTLLPGHHPFEWQPPLRNVSARTDVGILDGLSGLSASLDDYPVDTIAKRFRYDAALVSALMDMEEDVLEGLKSRDLSDYLSGPFTVVVKESCDGMGDVSEKHGSGPAVPEKAVRFSFTIMNVSVAHGQESVRIFEEAKPNSELCCKPLCLMLADESDHETLTAILSPLIAEREAMKSSDLLLDMGGIQRTFKFIFRGTGYDEKLVREVEGLEASGSVYICTLCDATRLEASQNLVLHSITRSHAENLERYEVWRSNPYQESVEELRDRVKGVSAKPFIETVPSIDALHCDIGNAAEFYKLF
;
A
#
# COMPACT_ATOMS: atom_id res chain seq x y z
N LYS A 1 -5.24 11.25 -5.33
CA LYS A 1 -6.11 12.38 -4.89
C LYS A 1 -5.77 12.92 -3.48
N PHE A 2 -4.63 12.56 -2.87
CA PHE A 2 -4.13 13.17 -1.62
C PHE A 2 -2.90 14.08 -1.84
N SER A 3 -2.48 14.25 -3.09
CA SER A 3 -1.27 14.98 -3.52
C SER A 3 -1.48 16.49 -3.69
N GLU A 4 -2.69 17.01 -3.47
CA GLU A 4 -3.04 18.42 -3.67
C GLU A 4 -3.27 19.19 -2.36
N TRP A 5 -3.06 18.56 -1.20
CA TRP A 5 -3.22 19.23 0.08
C TRP A 5 -1.95 20.01 0.44
N LYS A 6 -1.87 21.27 -0.02
CA LYS A 6 -0.90 22.27 0.46
C LYS A 6 -1.28 22.69 1.89
N PHE A 7 -0.72 22.04 2.90
CA PHE A 7 -0.79 22.53 4.28
C PHE A 7 0.41 23.44 4.57
N LYS A 8 0.15 24.68 5.02
CA LYS A 8 1.14 25.77 5.11
C LYS A 8 1.83 25.93 6.48
N LEU A 9 1.49 25.11 7.48
CA LEU A 9 2.11 25.22 8.81
C LEU A 9 3.40 24.39 8.96
N PHE A 10 3.58 23.35 8.13
CA PHE A 10 4.82 22.56 8.05
C PHE A 10 5.02 22.17 6.58
N LYS A 11 6.04 22.74 5.91
CA LYS A 11 6.48 22.21 4.62
C LYS A 11 7.18 20.88 4.88
N VAL A 12 6.73 19.83 4.22
CA VAL A 12 7.41 18.53 4.24
C VAL A 12 8.75 18.73 3.56
N ARG A 13 9.86 18.73 4.32
CA ARG A 13 11.23 18.69 3.76
C ARG A 13 11.31 17.54 2.76
N SER A 14 11.63 17.86 1.51
CA SER A 14 12.08 16.89 0.52
C SER A 14 13.50 16.48 0.89
N LEU A 15 13.65 15.48 1.77
CA LEU A 15 14.95 14.84 2.01
C LEU A 15 15.33 14.01 0.77
N VAL A 16 15.75 14.68 -0.30
CA VAL A 16 16.41 14.09 -1.46
C VAL A 16 17.74 14.81 -1.60
N LYS A 17 18.81 14.21 -1.06
CA LYS A 17 20.17 14.50 -1.55
C LYS A 17 20.30 13.85 -2.93
N PRO A 18 20.58 14.59 -4.01
CA PRO A 18 21.09 13.98 -5.22
C PRO A 18 22.55 13.57 -4.97
N SER A 19 22.90 12.33 -5.30
CA SER A 19 24.29 11.92 -5.49
C SER A 19 24.91 12.72 -6.65
N PRO A 20 26.19 13.13 -6.56
CA PRO A 20 26.85 13.84 -7.65
C PRO A 20 27.15 12.84 -8.79
N GLY A 21 26.67 13.13 -10.00
CA GLY A 21 26.89 12.25 -11.15
C GLY A 21 26.43 12.86 -12.47
N GLU A 22 27.40 13.48 -13.14
CA GLU A 22 27.53 13.70 -14.60
C GLU A 22 26.62 14.72 -15.30
N ALA A 23 27.28 15.83 -15.67
CA ALA A 23 26.83 16.81 -16.63
C ALA A 23 26.75 16.24 -18.05
N GLN A 24 25.62 16.44 -18.72
CA GLN A 24 25.56 16.49 -20.19
C GLN A 24 24.69 17.69 -20.61
N GLY A 25 25.27 18.53 -21.46
CA GLY A 25 24.70 19.79 -21.94
C GLY A 25 23.52 19.64 -22.92
N PRO A 26 22.89 20.76 -23.31
CA PRO A 26 21.53 20.76 -23.85
C PRO A 26 21.51 20.61 -25.38
N THR A 27 20.62 19.76 -25.89
CA THR A 27 20.17 19.82 -27.28
C THR A 27 18.81 20.49 -27.36
N LYS A 28 18.81 21.67 -28.00
CA LYS A 28 17.64 22.42 -28.48
C LYS A 28 16.68 21.51 -29.26
N ASN A 29 15.38 21.70 -29.05
CA ASN A 29 14.40 21.68 -30.14
C ASN A 29 13.17 22.51 -29.77
N THR A 30 12.94 23.50 -30.63
CA THR A 30 11.84 24.45 -30.68
C THR A 30 10.59 23.77 -31.27
N LYS A 31 9.39 24.07 -30.74
CA LYS A 31 8.23 24.63 -31.49
C LYS A 31 6.90 24.57 -30.70
N GLU A 32 6.23 25.74 -30.69
CA GLU A 32 4.79 26.02 -30.91
C GLU A 32 3.75 25.21 -30.08
N GLY A 33 2.76 25.75 -29.37
CA GLY A 33 1.99 26.99 -29.49
C GLY A 33 0.47 26.64 -29.52
N GLN A 34 -0.39 27.46 -28.87
CA GLN A 34 -1.88 27.46 -28.76
C GLN A 34 -2.46 26.84 -27.45
N SER A 35 -3.05 27.59 -26.50
CA SER A 35 -4.34 28.36 -26.47
C SER A 35 -5.57 27.45 -26.71
N SER A 36 -6.69 27.43 -25.98
CA SER A 36 -7.34 28.32 -25.00
C SER A 36 -8.69 27.70 -24.54
N LEU A 37 -9.33 28.32 -23.52
CA LEU A 37 -10.77 28.30 -23.11
C LEU A 37 -11.24 27.09 -22.27
N GLU A 38 -11.56 27.22 -20.97
CA GLU A 38 -12.70 27.91 -20.31
C GLU A 38 -14.09 27.51 -20.83
N GLU A 39 -14.89 26.85 -19.96
CA GLU A 39 -16.32 27.10 -19.80
C GLU A 39 -16.91 26.32 -18.58
N THR A 40 -17.57 27.06 -17.70
CA THR A 40 -18.64 26.66 -16.76
C THR A 40 -19.56 27.89 -16.61
N PRO A 41 -20.71 27.87 -15.91
CA PRO A 41 -21.61 26.80 -15.47
C PRO A 41 -23.10 27.11 -15.78
N ALA A 42 -24.02 26.20 -15.45
CA ALA A 42 -25.41 26.58 -15.16
C ALA A 42 -26.03 25.70 -14.06
N VAL A 43 -26.66 26.39 -13.12
CA VAL A 43 -27.39 25.94 -11.92
C VAL A 43 -28.87 25.79 -12.28
N ILE A 44 -29.61 24.88 -11.61
CA ILE A 44 -30.94 25.11 -10.99
C ILE A 44 -31.43 23.83 -10.23
N CYS A 45 -31.82 24.07 -8.97
CA CYS A 45 -32.60 23.29 -7.98
C CYS A 45 -33.99 22.81 -8.50
N SER A 46 -34.80 21.91 -7.93
CA SER A 46 -34.95 21.34 -6.58
C SER A 46 -36.06 20.25 -6.56
N THR A 47 -35.95 19.34 -5.57
CA THR A 47 -37.00 18.74 -4.70
C THR A 47 -38.08 17.73 -5.16
N ASN A 48 -38.03 16.56 -4.49
CA ASN A 48 -39.06 15.91 -3.63
C ASN A 48 -39.59 14.50 -3.98
N ILE A 49 -39.56 13.68 -2.92
CA ILE A 49 -39.94 12.26 -2.65
C ILE A 49 -41.24 12.33 -1.81
N PRO A 50 -42.23 11.39 -1.86
CA PRO A 50 -42.16 10.10 -1.13
C PRO A 50 -42.91 8.86 -1.68
N ALA A 51 -42.44 7.71 -1.18
CA ALA A 51 -42.97 6.34 -1.27
C ALA A 51 -44.13 6.12 -0.24
N PRO A 52 -44.50 4.89 0.21
CA PRO A 52 -44.41 3.51 -0.30
C PRO A 52 -45.77 2.74 -0.17
N GLU A 53 -45.83 1.43 -0.51
CA GLU A 53 -46.34 0.32 0.35
C GLU A 53 -46.61 -1.00 -0.42
N LYS A 54 -46.40 -2.12 0.30
CA LYS A 54 -46.71 -3.56 0.06
C LYS A 54 -47.66 -3.98 1.21
N PRO A 55 -48.39 -5.14 1.29
CA PRO A 55 -47.85 -6.52 1.05
C PRO A 55 -48.85 -7.71 0.79
N ALA A 56 -48.27 -8.93 0.68
CA ALA A 56 -48.72 -10.29 1.14
C ALA A 56 -49.95 -10.99 0.47
N LEU A 57 -50.16 -12.33 0.42
CA LEU A 57 -49.49 -13.66 0.56
C LEU A 57 -50.57 -14.68 0.00
N VAL A 58 -50.32 -15.61 -0.96
CA VAL A 58 -50.09 -17.09 -0.85
C VAL A 58 -51.31 -17.93 -0.33
N PRO A 59 -51.55 -19.24 -0.68
CA PRO A 59 -51.73 -20.04 -1.94
C PRO A 59 -52.99 -20.99 -1.77
N PRO A 60 -53.06 -22.33 -2.05
CA PRO A 60 -52.49 -23.27 -3.07
C PRO A 60 -53.57 -24.21 -3.71
N ALA A 61 -53.20 -25.09 -4.66
CA ALA A 61 -53.46 -26.56 -4.60
C ALA A 61 -53.15 -27.27 -5.95
N VAL A 62 -52.62 -28.47 -5.83
CA VAL A 62 -52.12 -29.38 -6.87
C VAL A 62 -53.06 -30.58 -6.96
N THR A 63 -53.28 -31.17 -8.15
CA THR A 63 -53.43 -32.63 -8.29
C THR A 63 -53.14 -33.10 -9.73
N ALA A 64 -52.43 -34.23 -9.78
CA ALA A 64 -52.12 -35.14 -10.89
C ALA A 64 -53.38 -35.92 -11.36
N HIS A 65 -53.48 -36.79 -12.39
CA HIS A 65 -52.65 -37.40 -13.45
C HIS A 65 -53.68 -38.10 -14.39
N SER A 66 -53.43 -38.26 -15.70
CA SER A 66 -53.75 -39.51 -16.43
C SER A 66 -53.16 -39.55 -17.85
N LYS A 67 -52.74 -40.75 -18.25
CA LYS A 67 -52.02 -41.13 -19.49
C LYS A 67 -53.02 -41.45 -20.63
N SER A 68 -52.62 -41.26 -21.89
CA SER A 68 -52.59 -42.35 -22.91
C SER A 68 -52.24 -41.89 -24.35
N LEU A 69 -51.65 -42.84 -25.09
CA LEU A 69 -51.60 -43.04 -26.55
C LEU A 69 -50.60 -42.24 -27.44
N GLU A 70 -49.53 -42.94 -27.83
CA GLU A 70 -48.56 -42.57 -28.89
C GLU A 70 -49.12 -42.80 -30.32
N LYS A 71 -48.77 -41.93 -31.27
CA LYS A 71 -48.98 -42.05 -32.72
C LYS A 71 -47.69 -41.74 -33.51
N PRO A 72 -47.50 -42.26 -34.74
CA PRO A 72 -46.21 -42.51 -35.40
C PRO A 72 -45.60 -41.28 -36.12
N ALA A 73 -45.63 -40.12 -35.47
CA ALA A 73 -44.83 -38.94 -35.85
C ALA A 73 -43.54 -38.83 -35.00
N ASP A 74 -43.30 -39.79 -34.10
CA ASP A 74 -42.37 -39.64 -32.99
C ASP A 74 -40.94 -40.11 -33.29
N VAL A 75 -40.69 -40.90 -34.34
CA VAL A 75 -39.33 -41.40 -34.65
C VAL A 75 -38.40 -40.28 -35.15
N GLY A 76 -38.91 -39.34 -35.95
CA GLY A 76 -38.17 -38.15 -36.41
C GLY A 76 -37.92 -37.16 -35.28
N LYS A 77 -38.94 -36.89 -34.45
CA LYS A 77 -38.84 -36.03 -33.26
C LYS A 77 -37.91 -36.63 -32.20
N ALA A 78 -37.92 -37.95 -32.00
CA ALA A 78 -37.02 -38.64 -31.07
C ALA A 78 -35.55 -38.55 -31.52
N ARG A 79 -35.28 -38.68 -32.83
CA ARG A 79 -33.93 -38.52 -33.38
C ARG A 79 -33.42 -37.09 -33.23
N GLU A 80 -34.27 -36.08 -33.48
CA GLU A 80 -33.90 -34.67 -33.29
C GLU A 80 -33.70 -34.31 -31.81
N LYS A 81 -34.57 -34.80 -30.92
CA LYS A 81 -34.39 -34.68 -29.45
C LYS A 81 -33.11 -35.36 -28.98
N ALA A 82 -32.73 -36.52 -29.53
CA ALA A 82 -31.48 -37.20 -29.20
C ALA A 82 -30.24 -36.42 -29.67
N VAL A 83 -30.30 -35.78 -30.85
CA VAL A 83 -29.22 -34.91 -31.35
C VAL A 83 -29.12 -33.63 -30.53
N HIS A 84 -30.25 -33.05 -30.13
CA HIS A 84 -30.29 -31.90 -29.23
C HIS A 84 -29.67 -32.25 -27.87
N GLN A 85 -30.07 -33.37 -27.26
CA GLN A 85 -29.52 -33.84 -25.99
C GLN A 85 -28.02 -34.16 -26.09
N ALA A 86 -27.55 -34.73 -27.21
CA ALA A 86 -26.13 -34.94 -27.46
C ALA A 86 -25.35 -33.62 -27.60
N SER A 87 -25.98 -32.57 -28.13
CA SER A 87 -25.40 -31.23 -28.25
C SER A 87 -25.34 -30.51 -26.90
N LEU A 88 -26.39 -30.64 -26.06
CA LEU A 88 -26.40 -30.13 -24.68
C LEU A 88 -25.26 -30.72 -23.84
N ARG A 89 -24.97 -32.03 -24.00
CA ARG A 89 -23.83 -32.70 -23.31
C ARG A 89 -22.45 -32.15 -23.69
N GLN A 90 -22.36 -31.31 -24.74
CA GLN A 90 -21.11 -30.67 -25.16
C GLN A 90 -20.99 -29.21 -24.71
N LEU A 91 -21.94 -28.70 -23.94
CA LEU A 91 -22.00 -27.32 -23.46
C LEU A 91 -21.93 -27.28 -21.93
N CYS A 92 -21.36 -26.19 -21.39
CA CYS A 92 -21.33 -25.92 -19.96
C CYS A 92 -22.66 -25.34 -19.48
N ARG A 93 -23.26 -25.92 -18.42
CA ARG A 93 -24.51 -25.41 -17.81
C ARG A 93 -24.43 -23.95 -17.31
N ILE A 94 -23.25 -23.55 -16.82
CA ILE A 94 -23.04 -22.26 -16.13
C ILE A 94 -22.69 -21.16 -17.13
N CYS A 95 -21.76 -21.39 -18.07
CA CYS A 95 -21.26 -20.37 -18.99
C CYS A 95 -21.60 -20.60 -20.47
N GLY A 96 -22.23 -21.73 -20.84
CA GLY A 96 -22.64 -22.03 -22.21
C GLY A 96 -21.49 -22.33 -23.18
N ALA A 97 -20.24 -22.29 -22.73
CA ALA A 97 -19.09 -22.59 -23.57
C ALA A 97 -19.08 -24.06 -23.99
N SER A 98 -18.65 -24.33 -25.23
CA SER A 98 -18.45 -25.68 -25.71
C SER A 98 -17.19 -26.31 -25.12
N PHE A 99 -17.30 -27.56 -24.66
CA PHE A 99 -16.14 -28.32 -24.18
C PHE A 99 -15.13 -28.66 -25.29
N ARG A 100 -15.45 -28.43 -26.58
CA ARG A 100 -14.54 -28.71 -27.70
C ARG A 100 -13.42 -27.67 -27.88
N ALA A 101 -13.49 -26.52 -27.20
CA ALA A 101 -12.50 -25.44 -27.29
C ALA A 101 -11.42 -25.46 -26.19
N ASP A 102 -11.54 -26.32 -25.18
CA ASP A 102 -10.66 -26.35 -24.00
C ASP A 102 -9.77 -27.61 -24.00
N GLY A 103 -8.45 -27.44 -24.13
CA GLY A 103 -7.47 -28.53 -24.22
C GLY A 103 -7.32 -29.39 -22.95
N GLN A 104 -8.01 -29.07 -21.85
CA GLN A 104 -7.88 -29.78 -20.59
C GLN A 104 -9.01 -30.80 -20.30
N ASN A 105 -10.09 -30.81 -21.10
CA ASN A 105 -11.17 -31.82 -21.13
C ASN A 105 -11.75 -32.30 -19.77
N ARG A 106 -11.63 -31.51 -18.69
CA ARG A 106 -12.18 -31.81 -17.36
C ARG A 106 -13.60 -31.26 -17.23
N ARG A 107 -14.55 -32.15 -16.91
CA ARG A 107 -15.98 -31.85 -16.80
C ARG A 107 -16.48 -32.28 -15.43
N TYR A 108 -17.32 -31.45 -14.82
CA TYR A 108 -17.87 -31.69 -13.48
C TYR A 108 -19.40 -31.85 -13.58
N PRO A 109 -20.00 -32.79 -12.84
CA PRO A 109 -21.44 -32.99 -12.86
C PRO A 109 -22.16 -31.84 -12.14
N VAL A 110 -23.29 -31.38 -12.68
CA VAL A 110 -24.13 -30.35 -12.04
C VAL A 110 -24.87 -30.89 -10.81
N HIS A 111 -25.21 -32.18 -10.83
CA HIS A 111 -25.90 -32.88 -9.75
C HIS A 111 -25.02 -33.96 -9.10
N GLY A 112 -25.26 -34.23 -7.81
CA GLY A 112 -24.53 -35.24 -7.04
C GLY A 112 -23.60 -34.64 -5.97
N PRO A 113 -22.93 -35.50 -5.18
CA PRO A 113 -22.03 -35.07 -4.12
C PRO A 113 -20.78 -34.40 -4.70
N VAL A 114 -20.25 -33.44 -3.95
CA VAL A 114 -19.04 -32.70 -4.31
C VAL A 114 -17.82 -33.63 -4.30
N ASP A 115 -16.86 -33.46 -5.21
CA ASP A 115 -15.65 -34.27 -5.28
C ASP A 115 -14.79 -34.12 -4.00
N SER A 116 -14.05 -35.16 -3.62
CA SER A 116 -13.30 -35.22 -2.36
C SER A 116 -12.33 -34.04 -2.17
N LYS A 117 -11.76 -33.53 -3.26
CA LYS A 117 -10.87 -32.36 -3.27
C LYS A 117 -11.61 -31.09 -2.86
N THR A 118 -12.78 -30.81 -3.44
CA THR A 118 -13.59 -29.63 -3.11
C THR A 118 -14.30 -29.81 -1.76
N GLN A 119 -14.68 -31.03 -1.40
CA GLN A 119 -15.29 -31.37 -0.10
C GLN A 119 -14.34 -31.10 1.07
N SER A 120 -13.02 -31.35 0.90
CA SER A 120 -11.99 -31.06 1.92
C SER A 120 -11.82 -29.56 2.20
N VAL A 121 -12.06 -28.72 1.19
CA VAL A 121 -11.96 -27.25 1.29
C VAL A 121 -13.21 -26.68 1.97
N LEU A 122 -14.40 -27.24 1.70
CA LEU A 122 -15.67 -26.83 2.29
C LEU A 122 -15.76 -27.17 3.79
N ARG A 123 -15.26 -28.34 4.22
CA ARG A 123 -15.25 -28.73 5.65
C ARG A 123 -14.55 -27.73 6.58
N LYS A 124 -13.65 -26.88 6.05
CA LYS A 124 -12.93 -25.86 6.84
C LYS A 124 -13.71 -24.57 7.05
N LYS A 125 -14.77 -24.30 6.28
CA LYS A 125 -15.50 -23.01 6.34
C LYS A 125 -17.00 -23.14 6.54
N GLU A 126 -17.66 -24.21 6.07
CA GLU A 126 -19.10 -24.40 6.30
C GLU A 126 -19.46 -25.89 6.44
N LYS A 127 -20.13 -26.26 7.54
CA LYS A 127 -20.43 -27.66 7.90
C LYS A 127 -21.66 -28.28 7.19
N LYS A 128 -22.37 -27.56 6.32
CA LYS A 128 -23.70 -27.97 5.81
C LYS A 128 -23.85 -28.16 4.29
N VAL A 129 -22.85 -27.88 3.47
CA VAL A 129 -22.97 -28.00 2.00
C VAL A 129 -22.23 -29.24 1.49
N THR A 130 -22.99 -30.22 1.00
CA THR A 130 -22.46 -31.54 0.58
C THR A 130 -22.70 -31.85 -0.91
N SER A 131 -23.41 -30.99 -1.65
CA SER A 131 -23.83 -31.24 -3.04
C SER A 131 -23.45 -30.11 -4.02
N TRP A 132 -23.24 -30.46 -5.30
CA TRP A 132 -22.96 -29.49 -6.37
C TRP A 132 -24.06 -28.44 -6.57
N PRO A 133 -25.36 -28.78 -6.56
CA PRO A 133 -26.44 -27.81 -6.71
C PRO A 133 -26.42 -26.67 -5.69
N ASP A 134 -26.13 -26.98 -4.42
CA ASP A 134 -26.09 -25.98 -3.35
C ASP A 134 -24.93 -24.98 -3.53
N LEU A 135 -23.79 -25.43 -4.07
CA LEU A 135 -22.65 -24.56 -4.37
C LEU A 135 -22.90 -23.67 -5.59
N ILE A 136 -23.52 -24.22 -6.63
CA ILE A 136 -23.81 -23.49 -7.87
C ILE A 136 -24.80 -22.35 -7.60
N VAL A 137 -25.88 -22.62 -6.85
CA VAL A 137 -26.84 -21.59 -6.41
C VAL A 137 -26.13 -20.51 -5.59
N LYS A 138 -25.24 -20.91 -4.67
CA LYS A 138 -24.60 -19.95 -3.76
C LYS A 138 -23.62 -19.02 -4.48
N VAL A 139 -22.82 -19.54 -5.41
CA VAL A 139 -21.76 -18.79 -6.12
C VAL A 139 -22.28 -18.07 -7.34
N PHE A 140 -23.12 -18.71 -8.15
CA PHE A 140 -23.58 -18.18 -9.44
C PHE A 140 -25.03 -17.71 -9.44
N LYS A 141 -25.79 -17.94 -8.35
CA LYS A 141 -27.23 -17.62 -8.26
C LYS A 141 -28.08 -18.34 -9.32
N ILE A 142 -27.60 -19.48 -9.82
CA ILE A 142 -28.31 -20.32 -10.78
C ILE A 142 -28.94 -21.48 -10.01
N ASP A 143 -30.26 -21.59 -10.01
CA ASP A 143 -30.94 -22.78 -9.53
C ASP A 143 -30.87 -23.89 -10.58
N VAL A 144 -30.25 -25.01 -10.17
CA VAL A 144 -30.08 -26.20 -10.98
C VAL A 144 -30.88 -27.37 -10.44
N LYS A 145 -31.55 -27.26 -9.27
CA LYS A 145 -32.26 -28.39 -8.65
C LYS A 145 -33.45 -28.88 -9.48
N GLY A 146 -34.01 -28.01 -10.33
CA GLY A 146 -35.09 -28.33 -11.28
C GLY A 146 -34.62 -28.61 -12.71
N ASP A 147 -33.32 -28.77 -12.96
CA ASP A 147 -32.80 -29.01 -14.31
C ASP A 147 -33.32 -30.36 -14.87
N ILE A 148 -33.82 -30.31 -16.11
CA ILE A 148 -34.27 -31.48 -16.87
C ILE A 148 -33.25 -31.78 -17.97
N ASP A 149 -32.73 -33.01 -18.03
CA ASP A 149 -31.67 -33.49 -18.94
C ASP A 149 -31.97 -33.31 -20.45
N SER A 150 -33.22 -33.04 -20.81
CA SER A 150 -33.66 -32.80 -22.19
C SER A 150 -33.64 -31.32 -22.59
N ILE A 151 -33.42 -30.42 -21.63
CA ILE A 151 -33.42 -28.95 -21.80
C ILE A 151 -32.07 -28.37 -21.35
N HIS A 152 -31.49 -28.90 -20.26
CA HIS A 152 -30.30 -28.35 -19.60
C HIS A 152 -29.07 -29.25 -19.78
N PRO A 153 -27.87 -28.67 -19.94
CA PRO A 153 -26.62 -29.43 -19.85
C PRO A 153 -26.40 -30.01 -18.46
N THR A 154 -25.98 -31.27 -18.39
CA THR A 154 -25.77 -31.99 -17.12
C THR A 154 -24.37 -31.79 -16.51
N GLN A 155 -23.49 -31.06 -17.20
CA GLN A 155 -22.09 -30.84 -16.81
C GLN A 155 -21.67 -29.38 -16.93
N PHE A 156 -20.68 -28.97 -16.14
CA PHE A 156 -20.05 -27.66 -16.22
C PHE A 156 -18.52 -27.75 -16.38
N CYS A 157 -17.89 -26.69 -16.89
CA CYS A 157 -16.48 -26.69 -17.27
C CYS A 157 -15.53 -26.43 -16.10
N HIS A 158 -14.26 -26.78 -16.29
CA HIS A 158 -13.20 -26.56 -15.31
C HIS A 158 -12.96 -25.09 -14.96
N ASN A 159 -13.19 -24.15 -15.89
CA ASN A 159 -13.07 -22.72 -15.60
C ASN A 159 -14.17 -22.24 -14.62
N CYS A 160 -15.42 -22.68 -14.80
CA CYS A 160 -16.48 -22.41 -13.82
C CYS A 160 -16.20 -23.09 -12.47
N TRP A 161 -15.61 -24.30 -12.48
CA TRP A 161 -15.12 -24.94 -11.26
C TRP A 161 -14.02 -24.13 -10.57
N ASN A 162 -13.04 -23.58 -11.31
CA ASN A 162 -11.98 -22.75 -10.76
C ASN A 162 -12.50 -21.45 -10.15
N VAL A 163 -13.52 -20.82 -10.76
CA VAL A 163 -14.20 -19.65 -10.18
C VAL A 163 -14.88 -20.02 -8.86
N MET A 164 -15.56 -21.15 -8.83
CA MET A 164 -16.21 -21.67 -7.61
C MET A 164 -15.17 -21.99 -6.53
N TYR A 165 -14.10 -22.68 -6.88
CA TYR A 165 -13.00 -23.03 -5.99
C TYR A 165 -12.29 -21.79 -5.44
N GLY A 166 -11.98 -20.81 -6.30
CA GLY A 166 -11.30 -19.56 -5.97
C GLY A 166 -12.06 -18.71 -4.95
N ARG A 167 -13.40 -18.65 -5.05
CA ARG A 167 -14.27 -17.96 -4.07
C ARG A 167 -14.16 -18.53 -2.65
N PHE A 168 -13.85 -19.83 -2.51
CA PHE A 168 -13.73 -20.47 -1.20
C PHE A 168 -12.27 -20.59 -0.70
N SER A 169 -11.30 -20.55 -1.60
CA SER A 169 -9.88 -20.78 -1.29
C SER A 169 -9.04 -19.54 -0.90
N ASN A 170 -9.63 -18.34 -0.73
CA ASN A 170 -8.93 -17.08 -0.36
C ASN A 170 -7.68 -16.77 -1.23
N SER A 171 -7.74 -17.06 -2.54
CA SER A 171 -6.68 -16.67 -3.48
C SER A 171 -7.19 -15.50 -4.33
N PRO A 172 -6.49 -14.35 -4.40
CA PRO A 172 -6.88 -13.26 -5.28
C PRO A 172 -6.49 -13.63 -6.70
N TYR A 173 -7.46 -14.08 -7.49
CA TYR A 173 -7.31 -14.29 -8.92
C TYR A 173 -8.45 -13.54 -9.60
N GLU A 174 -8.14 -12.51 -10.38
CA GLU A 174 -9.12 -11.92 -11.30
C GLU A 174 -9.44 -12.97 -12.38
N VAL A 175 -10.52 -13.70 -12.18
CA VAL A 175 -11.04 -14.56 -13.24
C VAL A 175 -11.98 -13.72 -14.09
N TYR A 176 -11.55 -13.40 -15.30
CA TYR A 176 -12.40 -12.84 -16.32
C TYR A 176 -13.57 -13.80 -16.60
N PHE A 177 -14.80 -13.39 -16.27
CA PHE A 177 -16.00 -14.15 -16.56
C PHE A 177 -16.52 -13.70 -17.93
N PRO A 178 -16.56 -14.56 -18.98
CA PRO A 178 -16.79 -14.07 -20.34
C PRO A 178 -18.20 -13.52 -20.61
N ARG A 179 -19.17 -13.72 -19.71
CA ARG A 179 -20.57 -13.29 -19.88
C ARG A 179 -21.27 -13.02 -18.55
N ASN A 180 -21.71 -11.78 -18.32
CA ASN A 180 -22.42 -11.37 -17.10
C ASN A 180 -23.92 -11.71 -17.07
N ALA A 181 -24.45 -12.41 -18.09
CA ALA A 181 -25.86 -12.79 -18.16
C ALA A 181 -26.03 -14.30 -17.92
N THR A 182 -26.98 -14.66 -17.05
CA THR A 182 -27.43 -16.05 -16.87
C THR A 182 -27.98 -16.58 -18.17
N ILE A 183 -27.51 -17.75 -18.61
CA ILE A 183 -27.99 -18.38 -19.86
C ILE A 183 -29.33 -19.05 -19.59
N GLU A 184 -30.33 -18.67 -20.38
CA GLU A 184 -31.64 -19.29 -20.39
C GLU A 184 -31.68 -20.47 -21.36
N TRP A 185 -32.04 -21.64 -20.86
CA TRP A 185 -32.12 -22.88 -21.63
C TRP A 185 -33.58 -23.19 -21.96
N HIS A 186 -33.84 -23.44 -23.24
CA HIS A 186 -35.18 -23.66 -23.77
C HIS A 186 -35.33 -25.09 -24.32
N PRO A 187 -36.51 -25.72 -24.23
CA PRO A 187 -36.78 -27.01 -24.87
C PRO A 187 -36.53 -26.98 -26.38
N HIS A 188 -36.24 -28.14 -26.97
CA HIS A 188 -35.99 -28.25 -28.40
C HIS A 188 -37.19 -27.77 -29.24
N ALA A 189 -36.98 -26.70 -30.02
CA ALA A 189 -37.89 -26.18 -31.04
C ALA A 189 -37.22 -26.20 -32.44
N PRO A 190 -37.98 -26.11 -33.54
CA PRO A 190 -37.45 -26.15 -34.91
C PRO A 190 -36.39 -25.09 -35.21
N SER A 191 -36.40 -23.97 -34.47
CA SER A 191 -35.45 -22.85 -34.54
C SER A 191 -34.39 -22.85 -33.43
N CYS A 192 -34.09 -24.01 -32.81
CA CYS A 192 -33.17 -24.08 -31.66
C CYS A 192 -31.71 -23.70 -32.01
N ASP A 193 -31.18 -22.66 -31.35
CA ASP A 193 -29.81 -22.15 -31.52
C ASP A 193 -28.72 -23.18 -31.21
N VAL A 194 -28.95 -24.05 -30.22
CA VAL A 194 -28.05 -25.15 -29.84
C VAL A 194 -27.88 -26.14 -30.99
N CYS A 195 -28.98 -26.43 -31.71
CA CYS A 195 -28.97 -27.35 -32.85
C CYS A 195 -28.47 -26.66 -34.14
N GLN A 196 -28.72 -25.36 -34.31
CA GLN A 196 -28.19 -24.60 -35.46
C GLN A 196 -26.67 -24.46 -35.43
N ALA A 197 -26.07 -24.24 -34.26
CA ALA A 197 -24.62 -24.15 -34.11
C ALA A 197 -23.90 -25.46 -34.54
N ALA A 198 -24.48 -26.62 -34.24
CA ALA A 198 -23.96 -27.92 -34.66
C ALA A 198 -24.04 -28.14 -36.18
N ARG A 199 -25.01 -27.52 -36.87
CA ARG A 199 -25.18 -27.63 -38.34
C ARG A 199 -24.22 -26.74 -39.14
N ARG A 200 -23.66 -25.66 -38.58
CA ARG A 200 -22.72 -24.76 -39.28
C ARG A 200 -21.28 -25.30 -39.42
N GLY A 201 -20.92 -26.39 -38.74
CA GLY A 201 -19.59 -26.99 -38.78
C GLY A 201 -19.17 -27.67 -40.10
N LEU A 202 -20.02 -27.65 -41.13
CA LEU A 202 -19.78 -28.27 -42.44
C LEU A 202 -19.85 -27.24 -43.58
N LYS A 203 -19.15 -26.12 -43.49
CA LYS A 203 -18.75 -25.31 -44.67
C LYS A 203 -17.39 -24.65 -44.43
N ARG A 204 -16.33 -25.26 -44.97
CA ARG A 204 -15.01 -24.61 -45.13
C ARG A 204 -15.17 -23.49 -46.19
N LYS A 205 -15.02 -22.22 -45.78
CA LYS A 205 -14.56 -21.15 -46.67
C LYS A 205 -13.04 -21.05 -46.47
N GLY A 206 -12.27 -21.52 -47.45
CA GLY A 206 -10.82 -21.32 -47.51
C GLY A 206 -10.51 -19.86 -47.86
N ARG A 207 -9.51 -19.30 -47.20
CA ARG A 207 -8.88 -18.03 -47.59
C ARG A 207 -7.80 -18.32 -48.63
N GLN A 208 -7.75 -17.46 -49.63
CA GLN A 208 -6.97 -17.54 -50.86
C GLN A 208 -5.46 -17.42 -50.62
N SER A 209 -4.68 -18.13 -51.44
CA SER A 209 -3.29 -17.81 -51.75
C SER A 209 -3.11 -17.78 -53.28
N ASN A 210 -2.90 -16.56 -53.80
CA ASN A 210 -2.08 -16.15 -54.95
C ASN A 210 -2.46 -16.54 -56.40
N PRO A 211 -2.04 -15.72 -57.39
CA PRO A 211 -2.92 -15.31 -58.48
C PRO A 211 -2.73 -16.07 -59.81
N SER A 212 -3.81 -15.99 -60.58
CA SER A 212 -3.91 -15.88 -62.05
C SER A 212 -3.45 -17.03 -62.96
N LEU A 213 -4.46 -17.56 -63.66
CA LEU A 213 -4.54 -17.86 -65.11
C LEU A 213 -3.71 -19.08 -65.60
N SER A 214 -4.28 -20.11 -66.22
CA SER A 214 -5.25 -20.05 -67.30
C SER A 214 -5.82 -21.44 -67.69
N LYS A 215 -7.03 -21.40 -68.30
CA LYS A 215 -7.65 -22.33 -69.29
C LYS A 215 -8.24 -23.70 -68.85
N LYS A 216 -9.59 -23.72 -68.77
CA LYS A 216 -10.62 -24.54 -69.50
C LYS A 216 -10.12 -25.82 -70.23
N LEU A 217 -10.83 -26.94 -70.42
CA LEU A 217 -12.23 -27.44 -70.34
C LEU A 217 -12.10 -29.00 -70.53
N LYS A 218 -12.68 -29.88 -69.71
CA LYS A 218 -13.97 -30.61 -69.84
C LYS A 218 -14.08 -31.71 -70.94
N ALA A 219 -14.21 -32.98 -70.51
CA ALA A 219 -15.17 -34.02 -70.93
C ALA A 219 -14.67 -35.41 -70.41
N MET A 220 -15.36 -36.12 -69.51
CA MET A 220 -16.51 -37.03 -69.74
C MET A 220 -16.27 -38.09 -70.83
N ALA A 221 -16.15 -39.36 -70.45
CA ALA A 221 -17.27 -40.30 -70.42
C ALA A 221 -16.78 -41.76 -70.36
N ASP A 222 -17.42 -42.53 -69.45
CA ASP A 222 -17.84 -43.92 -69.65
C ASP A 222 -16.78 -45.03 -69.85
N ARG A 223 -16.95 -46.28 -69.43
CA ARG A 223 -18.01 -46.99 -68.69
C ARG A 223 -17.46 -48.39 -68.39
N ALA A 224 -17.77 -48.92 -67.20
CA ALA A 224 -18.05 -50.33 -66.92
C ALA A 224 -16.95 -51.39 -67.21
N ARG A 225 -16.79 -52.44 -66.40
CA ARG A 225 -17.87 -53.33 -65.95
C ARG A 225 -17.39 -54.20 -64.79
N ARG A 226 -18.33 -54.47 -63.88
CA ARG A 226 -18.26 -55.35 -62.70
C ARG A 226 -18.37 -56.83 -63.09
N ALA A 227 -17.90 -57.71 -62.22
CA ALA A 227 -18.59 -58.92 -61.74
C ALA A 227 -18.00 -59.26 -60.34
N ARG A 228 -18.70 -59.10 -59.19
CA ARG A 228 -19.73 -59.99 -58.53
C ARG A 228 -19.21 -61.43 -58.37
N LEU A 229 -19.18 -62.13 -57.22
CA LEU A 229 -19.90 -62.19 -55.91
C LEU A 229 -19.13 -63.24 -55.02
N PRO A 230 -19.54 -63.67 -53.78
CA PRO A 230 -20.44 -63.13 -52.74
C PRO A 230 -19.84 -63.13 -51.30
N LYS A 231 -20.63 -62.64 -50.35
CA LYS A 231 -20.46 -62.56 -48.88
C LYS A 231 -20.12 -63.90 -48.20
N SER A 232 -19.34 -63.85 -47.11
CA SER A 232 -19.45 -64.82 -46.01
C SER A 232 -19.39 -64.14 -44.63
N HIS A 233 -19.91 -64.87 -43.65
CA HIS A 233 -20.38 -64.48 -42.34
C HIS A 233 -19.30 -63.93 -41.38
N GLY A 234 -19.78 -63.22 -40.34
CA GLY A 234 -18.95 -62.54 -39.36
C GLY A 234 -17.99 -63.43 -38.58
N GLN A 235 -16.91 -62.81 -38.11
CA GLN A 235 -16.01 -63.36 -37.10
C GLN A 235 -15.68 -62.32 -36.01
N PRO A 236 -15.40 -62.77 -34.77
CA PRO A 236 -15.37 -61.92 -33.59
C PRO A 236 -13.97 -61.37 -33.28
N ARG A 237 -13.94 -60.10 -32.85
CA ARG A 237 -13.13 -59.43 -31.80
C ARG A 237 -11.75 -60.02 -31.34
N ASN A 238 -10.94 -60.64 -32.17
CA ASN A 238 -9.63 -61.20 -31.74
C ASN A 238 -8.45 -60.21 -31.70
N SER A 239 -8.56 -58.98 -32.24
CA SER A 239 -7.42 -58.04 -32.31
C SER A 239 -7.03 -57.38 -30.97
N SER A 240 -7.93 -57.36 -29.97
CA SER A 240 -7.69 -56.73 -28.66
C SER A 240 -6.82 -57.60 -27.74
N ARG A 241 -6.97 -58.93 -27.80
CA ARG A 241 -6.29 -59.86 -26.88
C ARG A 241 -4.80 -60.00 -27.17
N ASP A 242 -4.41 -59.98 -28.44
CA ASP A 242 -3.00 -60.01 -28.85
C ASP A 242 -2.27 -58.69 -28.58
N LEU A 243 -3.00 -57.56 -28.58
CA LEU A 243 -2.47 -56.26 -28.16
C LEU A 243 -2.16 -56.25 -26.65
N MET A 244 -3.04 -56.83 -25.84
CA MET A 244 -2.85 -56.97 -24.38
C MET A 244 -1.61 -57.81 -24.04
N LYS A 245 -1.38 -58.94 -24.74
CA LYS A 245 -0.21 -59.81 -24.52
C LYS A 245 1.12 -59.12 -24.88
N LYS A 246 1.15 -58.27 -25.91
CA LYS A 246 2.35 -57.49 -26.31
C LYS A 246 2.71 -56.38 -25.32
N LEU A 247 1.72 -55.76 -24.67
CA LEU A 247 1.91 -54.69 -23.68
C LEU A 247 2.48 -55.17 -22.34
N THR A 248 2.22 -56.43 -21.97
CA THR A 248 2.65 -57.03 -20.71
C THR A 248 3.52 -58.25 -20.99
N ASN A 249 4.70 -58.06 -21.58
CA ASN A 249 5.67 -59.14 -21.75
C ASN A 249 6.18 -59.61 -20.36
N CYS A 250 5.40 -60.47 -19.73
CA CYS A 250 5.56 -60.94 -18.35
C CYS A 250 6.26 -62.31 -18.28
N SER A 251 6.69 -62.86 -19.42
CA SER A 251 7.38 -64.15 -19.53
C SER A 251 8.65 -64.26 -18.68
N LYS A 252 9.30 -63.12 -18.39
CA LYS A 252 10.49 -63.02 -17.53
C LYS A 252 10.18 -62.55 -16.10
N VAL A 253 8.91 -62.28 -15.77
CA VAL A 253 8.51 -61.60 -14.51
C VAL A 253 7.52 -62.43 -13.69
N HIS A 254 6.56 -63.11 -14.33
CA HIS A 254 5.57 -63.95 -13.65
C HIS A 254 5.75 -65.42 -14.03
N LEU A 255 5.48 -66.32 -13.10
CA LEU A 255 5.63 -67.75 -13.28
C LEU A 255 4.49 -68.35 -14.14
N SER A 256 4.84 -69.17 -15.12
CA SER A 256 3.85 -69.84 -15.98
C SER A 256 3.01 -70.84 -15.17
N THR A 257 1.74 -71.03 -15.57
CA THR A 257 0.87 -72.07 -14.99
C THR A 257 1.38 -73.50 -15.25
N LYS A 258 2.28 -73.68 -16.22
CA LYS A 258 2.99 -74.96 -16.49
C LYS A 258 3.98 -75.35 -15.39
N CYS A 259 4.30 -74.44 -14.48
CA CYS A 259 5.19 -74.70 -13.36
C CYS A 259 4.45 -75.26 -12.13
N LEU A 260 3.13 -75.49 -12.18
CA LEU A 260 2.41 -76.13 -11.08
C LEU A 260 2.88 -77.60 -10.94
N ALA A 261 3.18 -78.01 -9.72
CA ALA A 261 3.60 -79.38 -9.42
C ALA A 261 2.45 -80.38 -9.60
N VAL A 262 1.24 -79.97 -9.25
CA VAL A 262 0.01 -80.77 -9.26
C VAL A 262 -0.88 -80.38 -10.44
N ASP A 263 -1.47 -81.37 -11.12
CA ASP A 263 -2.44 -81.17 -12.19
C ASP A 263 -3.82 -80.80 -11.61
N TYR A 264 -4.12 -79.50 -11.57
CA TYR A 264 -5.41 -78.98 -11.10
C TYR A 264 -6.46 -78.90 -12.23
N PRO A 265 -7.77 -78.99 -11.91
CA PRO A 265 -8.83 -78.76 -12.89
C PRO A 265 -8.69 -77.43 -13.63
N ALA A 266 -9.01 -77.42 -14.92
CA ALA A 266 -8.80 -76.25 -15.80
C ALA A 266 -9.46 -74.96 -15.29
N ASP A 267 -10.59 -75.07 -14.60
CA ASP A 267 -11.29 -73.91 -14.05
C ASP A 267 -10.63 -73.36 -12.78
N PHE A 268 -9.97 -74.23 -12.00
CA PHE A 268 -9.13 -73.80 -10.89
C PHE A 268 -7.88 -73.07 -11.39
N VAL A 269 -7.19 -73.62 -12.41
CA VAL A 269 -6.01 -72.97 -13.02
C VAL A 269 -6.37 -71.59 -13.60
N LYS A 270 -7.55 -71.45 -14.21
CA LYS A 270 -8.07 -70.15 -14.68
C LYS A 270 -8.33 -69.16 -13.54
N ALA A 271 -8.76 -69.64 -12.36
CA ALA A 271 -9.07 -68.79 -11.20
C ALA A 271 -7.79 -68.23 -10.53
N VAL A 272 -6.70 -69.00 -10.52
CA VAL A 272 -5.40 -68.59 -9.97
C VAL A 272 -4.47 -67.92 -10.99
N SER A 273 -4.92 -67.79 -12.23
CA SER A 273 -4.20 -67.13 -13.32
C SER A 273 -4.68 -65.70 -13.60
N CYS A 274 -3.76 -64.83 -13.96
CA CYS A 274 -4.09 -63.47 -14.38
C CYS A 274 -4.80 -63.47 -15.74
N ARG A 275 -5.94 -62.80 -15.85
CA ARG A 275 -6.70 -62.69 -17.12
C ARG A 275 -6.03 -61.85 -18.21
N ILE A 276 -4.93 -61.15 -17.89
CA ILE A 276 -4.15 -60.35 -18.86
C ILE A 276 -2.93 -61.14 -19.37
N CYS A 277 -2.11 -61.66 -18.45
CA CYS A 277 -0.85 -62.34 -18.82
C CYS A 277 -0.92 -63.87 -18.81
N GLU A 278 -2.04 -64.47 -18.36
CA GLU A 278 -2.27 -65.93 -18.30
C GLU A 278 -1.24 -66.70 -17.45
N HIS A 279 -0.48 -65.99 -16.60
CA HIS A 279 0.48 -66.53 -15.65
C HIS A 279 -0.13 -66.59 -14.24
N LEU A 280 0.51 -67.31 -13.31
CA LEU A 280 0.09 -67.34 -11.91
C LEU A 280 0.07 -65.92 -11.33
N LEU A 281 -1.00 -65.61 -10.59
CA LEU A 281 -1.20 -64.27 -10.03
C LEU A 281 -0.03 -63.90 -9.10
N THR A 282 0.66 -62.81 -9.43
CA THR A 282 1.75 -62.23 -8.64
C THR A 282 1.27 -60.88 -8.11
N ASP A 283 1.22 -60.70 -6.79
CA ASP A 283 0.54 -59.58 -6.13
C ASP A 283 -0.93 -59.45 -6.64
N PRO A 284 -1.79 -60.42 -6.27
CA PRO A 284 -3.14 -60.51 -6.80
C PRO A 284 -3.97 -59.31 -6.35
N VAL A 285 -4.68 -58.74 -7.31
CA VAL A 285 -5.63 -57.66 -7.06
C VAL A 285 -6.98 -57.96 -7.68
N GLU A 286 -8.02 -57.55 -6.99
CA GLU A 286 -9.41 -57.70 -7.34
C GLU A 286 -9.98 -56.34 -7.73
N THR A 287 -10.63 -56.30 -8.87
CA THR A 287 -11.38 -55.11 -9.32
C THR A 287 -12.79 -55.11 -8.70
N THR A 288 -13.46 -53.96 -8.67
CA THR A 288 -14.86 -53.84 -8.22
C THR A 288 -15.83 -54.82 -8.90
N CYS A 289 -15.52 -55.21 -10.14
CA CYS A 289 -16.25 -56.23 -10.90
C CYS A 289 -15.80 -57.68 -10.62
N LYS A 290 -15.09 -57.92 -9.51
CA LYS A 290 -14.66 -59.24 -9.01
C LYS A 290 -13.69 -60.03 -9.90
N HIS A 291 -13.07 -59.37 -10.89
CA HIS A 291 -12.03 -59.99 -11.72
C HIS A 291 -10.64 -59.82 -11.11
N LEU A 292 -9.84 -60.88 -11.18
CA LEU A 292 -8.49 -60.97 -10.61
C LEU A 292 -7.38 -60.73 -11.65
N PHE A 293 -6.40 -59.92 -11.27
CA PHE A 293 -5.25 -59.58 -12.09
C PHE A 293 -3.97 -59.47 -11.24
N CYS A 294 -2.78 -59.50 -11.86
CA CYS A 294 -1.57 -59.02 -11.19
C CYS A 294 -1.62 -57.48 -11.12
N ARG A 295 -1.24 -56.89 -9.98
CA ARG A 295 -1.22 -55.42 -9.80
C ARG A 295 -0.49 -54.69 -10.93
N THR A 296 0.65 -55.24 -11.35
CA THR A 296 1.47 -54.68 -12.44
C THR A 296 0.76 -54.76 -13.80
N CYS A 297 0.05 -55.86 -14.08
CA CYS A 297 -0.66 -56.08 -15.34
C CYS A 297 -1.86 -55.14 -15.49
N ILE A 298 -2.69 -55.01 -14.46
CA ILE A 298 -3.88 -54.16 -14.53
C ILE A 298 -3.50 -52.68 -14.60
N LEU A 299 -2.51 -52.22 -13.83
CA LEU A 299 -2.08 -50.82 -13.87
C LEU A 299 -1.44 -50.41 -15.21
N ARG A 300 -0.72 -51.33 -15.87
CA ARG A 300 -0.24 -51.08 -17.24
C ARG A 300 -1.38 -51.03 -18.25
N CYS A 301 -2.35 -51.94 -18.11
CA CYS A 301 -3.51 -51.99 -19.01
C CYS A 301 -4.38 -50.73 -18.88
N LEU A 302 -4.68 -50.27 -17.65
CA LEU A 302 -5.46 -49.05 -17.41
C LEU A 302 -4.78 -47.78 -17.95
N LYS A 303 -3.44 -47.70 -17.93
CA LYS A 303 -2.70 -46.58 -18.52
C LYS A 303 -2.85 -46.48 -20.04
N VAL A 304 -3.02 -47.60 -20.73
CA VAL A 304 -3.02 -47.67 -22.20
C VAL A 304 -4.43 -47.74 -22.77
N MET A 305 -5.33 -48.50 -22.14
CA MET A 305 -6.68 -48.75 -22.62
C MET A 305 -7.76 -47.89 -21.94
N GLY A 306 -7.39 -47.10 -20.91
CA GLY A 306 -8.31 -46.27 -20.13
C GLY A 306 -8.92 -47.01 -18.92
N SER A 307 -9.75 -46.30 -18.15
CA SER A 307 -10.31 -46.74 -16.86
C SER A 307 -11.43 -47.77 -16.98
N TYR A 308 -11.18 -48.90 -17.65
CA TYR A 308 -12.14 -50.00 -17.82
C TYR A 308 -11.48 -51.34 -17.54
N CYS A 309 -12.23 -52.26 -16.92
CA CYS A 309 -11.79 -53.62 -16.65
C CYS A 309 -11.54 -54.37 -17.98
N PRO A 310 -10.37 -54.99 -18.18
CA PRO A 310 -10.07 -55.73 -19.42
C PRO A 310 -10.96 -56.95 -19.67
N SER A 311 -11.53 -57.54 -18.62
CA SER A 311 -12.35 -58.76 -18.71
C SER A 311 -13.81 -58.47 -19.07
N CYS A 312 -14.41 -57.40 -18.54
CA CYS A 312 -15.85 -57.13 -18.69
C CYS A 312 -16.20 -55.69 -19.10
N GLN A 313 -15.21 -54.83 -19.32
CA GLN A 313 -15.37 -53.41 -19.70
C GLN A 313 -16.11 -52.55 -18.67
N TYR A 314 -16.26 -53.04 -17.43
CA TYR A 314 -16.82 -52.26 -16.32
C TYR A 314 -15.86 -51.11 -15.94
N PRO A 315 -16.34 -49.88 -15.64
CA PRO A 315 -15.48 -48.78 -15.22
C PRO A 315 -14.64 -49.16 -14.00
N CYS A 316 -13.32 -49.01 -14.10
CA CYS A 316 -12.37 -49.39 -13.05
C CYS A 316 -11.23 -48.37 -13.03
N PHE A 317 -11.13 -47.58 -11.97
CA PHE A 317 -10.03 -46.64 -11.79
C PHE A 317 -8.88 -47.30 -11.03
N PRO A 318 -7.63 -46.82 -11.20
CA PRO A 318 -6.47 -47.36 -10.47
C PRO A 318 -6.60 -47.35 -8.94
N THR A 319 -7.49 -46.52 -8.39
CA THR A 319 -7.83 -46.46 -6.96
C THR A 319 -8.79 -47.54 -6.49
N ASP A 320 -9.49 -48.20 -7.42
CA ASP A 320 -10.62 -49.11 -7.13
C ASP A 320 -10.18 -50.59 -7.14
N VAL A 321 -8.88 -50.81 -7.02
CA VAL A 321 -8.24 -52.11 -7.12
C VAL A 321 -7.83 -52.52 -5.71
N GLU A 322 -8.52 -53.51 -5.16
CA GLU A 322 -8.33 -53.98 -3.77
C GLU A 322 -7.60 -55.32 -3.75
N SER A 323 -7.09 -55.73 -2.59
CA SER A 323 -6.54 -57.08 -2.42
C SER A 323 -7.69 -58.09 -2.25
N PRO A 324 -7.63 -59.26 -2.89
CA PRO A 324 -8.65 -60.29 -2.72
C PRO A 324 -8.67 -60.83 -1.29
N ALA A 325 -9.74 -61.56 -0.96
CA ALA A 325 -9.92 -62.16 0.36
C ALA A 325 -8.68 -62.96 0.81
N ARG A 326 -8.30 -62.80 2.09
CA ARG A 326 -7.10 -63.45 2.66
C ARG A 326 -7.10 -64.97 2.49
N SER A 327 -8.26 -65.61 2.54
CA SER A 327 -8.41 -67.05 2.28
C SER A 327 -7.93 -67.43 0.87
N PHE A 328 -8.29 -66.67 -0.15
CA PHE A 328 -7.85 -66.89 -1.53
C PHE A 328 -6.33 -66.69 -1.68
N VAL A 329 -5.77 -65.64 -1.08
CA VAL A 329 -4.32 -65.38 -1.10
C VAL A 329 -3.54 -66.52 -0.42
N ASN A 330 -4.05 -67.04 0.70
CA ASN A 330 -3.43 -68.17 1.39
C ASN A 330 -3.46 -69.44 0.53
N THR A 331 -4.58 -69.75 -0.12
CA THR A 331 -4.70 -70.88 -1.05
C THR A 331 -3.78 -70.74 -2.26
N LEU A 332 -3.62 -69.52 -2.79
CA LEU A 332 -2.69 -69.22 -3.89
C LEU A 332 -1.23 -69.45 -3.45
N ASN A 333 -0.88 -69.00 -2.24
CA ASN A 333 0.47 -69.10 -1.69
C ASN A 333 0.88 -70.54 -1.33
N SER A 334 -0.09 -71.42 -1.03
CA SER A 334 0.14 -72.84 -0.75
C SER A 334 0.33 -73.71 -2.00
N LEU A 335 0.13 -73.16 -3.21
CA LEU A 335 0.34 -73.94 -4.44
C LEU A 335 1.80 -74.37 -4.58
N ALA A 336 2.02 -75.66 -4.78
CA ALA A 336 3.33 -76.21 -5.05
C ALA A 336 3.73 -75.93 -6.51
N VAL A 337 4.90 -75.32 -6.70
CA VAL A 337 5.46 -75.00 -8.02
C VAL A 337 6.84 -75.64 -8.19
N ARG A 338 7.07 -76.22 -9.37
CA ARG A 338 8.34 -76.76 -9.83
C ARG A 338 9.24 -75.64 -10.34
N CYS A 339 10.52 -75.68 -9.95
CA CYS A 339 11.52 -74.73 -10.40
C CYS A 339 11.84 -74.94 -11.90
N PRO A 340 11.83 -73.88 -12.74
CA PRO A 340 12.13 -74.02 -14.18
C PRO A 340 13.65 -73.99 -14.50
N VAL A 341 14.53 -73.94 -13.49
CA VAL A 341 15.99 -73.90 -13.67
C VAL A 341 16.51 -75.33 -13.92
N LYS A 342 17.32 -75.54 -14.96
CA LYS A 342 17.97 -76.82 -15.24
C LYS A 342 18.85 -77.21 -14.05
N ASP A 343 18.76 -78.46 -13.59
CA ASP A 343 19.43 -79.03 -12.41
C ASP A 343 18.80 -78.72 -11.03
N CYS A 344 17.51 -78.33 -10.98
CA CYS A 344 16.78 -78.14 -9.72
C CYS A 344 15.36 -78.73 -9.73
N ASP A 345 15.18 -79.94 -9.20
CA ASP A 345 13.89 -80.66 -9.13
C ASP A 345 13.06 -80.39 -7.86
N LYS A 346 13.32 -79.27 -7.16
CA LYS A 346 12.61 -78.95 -5.91
C LYS A 346 11.21 -78.38 -6.17
N GLU A 347 10.21 -78.98 -5.52
CA GLU A 347 8.87 -78.43 -5.39
C GLU A 347 8.82 -77.47 -4.19
N VAL A 348 8.45 -76.22 -4.44
CA VAL A 348 8.40 -75.18 -3.40
C VAL A 348 7.03 -74.53 -3.42
N SER A 349 6.50 -74.14 -2.26
CA SER A 349 5.27 -73.33 -2.24
C SER A 349 5.50 -71.98 -2.92
N LEU A 350 4.47 -71.45 -3.58
CA LEU A 350 4.55 -70.19 -4.31
C LEU A 350 5.06 -69.02 -3.45
N GLU A 351 4.75 -69.02 -2.15
CA GLU A 351 5.25 -68.05 -1.17
C GLU A 351 6.78 -68.06 -1.03
N LYS A 352 7.40 -69.25 -1.01
CA LYS A 352 8.84 -69.44 -0.80
C LYS A 352 9.64 -69.47 -2.11
N TYR A 353 8.96 -69.44 -3.25
CA TYR A 353 9.58 -69.49 -4.58
C TYR A 353 10.59 -68.37 -4.83
N ASN A 354 10.29 -67.12 -4.42
CA ASN A 354 11.19 -65.98 -4.61
C ASN A 354 12.50 -66.10 -3.80
N GLN A 355 12.43 -66.70 -2.61
CA GLN A 355 13.62 -67.00 -1.79
C GLN A 355 14.45 -68.13 -2.43
N HIS A 356 13.78 -69.14 -2.98
CA HIS A 356 14.43 -70.23 -3.71
C HIS A 356 15.12 -69.78 -5.01
N ILE A 357 14.53 -68.89 -5.81
CA ILE A 357 15.23 -68.31 -6.98
C ILE A 357 16.46 -67.49 -6.56
N SER A 358 16.39 -66.84 -5.40
CA SER A 358 17.49 -66.01 -4.90
C SER A 358 18.73 -66.85 -4.56
N SER A 359 18.58 -68.14 -4.21
CA SER A 359 19.73 -69.05 -4.03
C SER A 359 20.38 -69.50 -5.35
N HIS A 360 19.75 -69.24 -6.51
CA HIS A 360 20.28 -69.57 -7.84
C HIS A 360 20.99 -68.38 -8.52
N ARG A 361 20.96 -67.17 -7.93
CA ARG A 361 21.64 -65.99 -8.47
C ARG A 361 22.88 -65.65 -7.66
N GLU A 362 24.06 -65.85 -8.25
CA GLU A 362 25.32 -65.33 -7.70
C GLU A 362 25.30 -63.79 -7.58
N PRO A 363 25.97 -63.20 -6.56
CA PRO A 363 25.79 -61.80 -6.21
C PRO A 363 26.52 -60.89 -7.20
N LYS A 364 25.77 -60.18 -8.05
CA LYS A 364 26.23 -58.90 -8.62
C LYS A 364 25.80 -57.79 -7.67
N GLU A 365 26.77 -57.09 -7.08
CA GLU A 365 26.54 -55.92 -6.24
C GLU A 365 25.76 -54.83 -7.01
N SER A 366 24.44 -54.86 -6.90
CA SER A 366 23.60 -53.71 -7.20
C SER A 366 23.63 -52.81 -5.98
N TYR A 367 24.26 -51.64 -6.06
CA TYR A 367 24.01 -50.57 -5.09
C TYR A 367 22.51 -50.23 -5.15
N VAL A 368 21.73 -50.83 -4.26
CA VAL A 368 20.34 -50.43 -4.02
C VAL A 368 20.43 -49.10 -3.26
N TYR A 369 19.99 -48.00 -3.88
CA TYR A 369 19.82 -46.73 -3.17
C TYR A 369 18.84 -46.94 -2.01
N ILE A 370 19.37 -47.04 -0.79
CA ILE A 370 18.56 -47.08 0.42
C ILE A 370 18.17 -45.63 0.72
N ASN A 371 16.90 -45.29 0.53
CA ASN A 371 16.37 -44.02 0.97
C ASN A 371 16.53 -43.93 2.50
N LYS A 372 17.46 -43.09 2.97
CA LYS A 372 17.74 -42.86 4.41
C LYS A 372 16.57 -42.20 5.16
N GLY A 373 15.43 -42.00 4.48
CA GLY A 373 14.30 -41.26 5.01
C GLY A 373 14.60 -39.76 5.12
N GLY A 374 13.86 -39.09 5.99
CA GLY A 374 13.96 -37.65 6.21
C GLY A 374 12.63 -36.93 5.97
N ARG A 375 12.38 -35.87 6.74
CA ARG A 375 11.17 -35.06 6.59
C ARG A 375 11.14 -34.43 5.19
N PRO A 376 10.03 -34.54 4.44
CA PRO A 376 9.90 -33.88 3.15
C PRO A 376 10.20 -32.39 3.27
N ARG A 377 11.05 -31.88 2.36
CA ARG A 377 11.41 -30.47 2.35
C ARG A 377 10.16 -29.63 2.07
N GLN A 378 9.85 -28.74 3.01
CA GLN A 378 8.77 -27.77 2.85
C GLN A 378 9.21 -26.61 1.94
N HIS A 379 8.25 -25.97 1.28
CA HIS A 379 8.48 -24.75 0.52
C HIS A 379 8.97 -23.61 1.43
N LEU A 380 9.90 -22.78 0.96
CA LEU A 380 10.55 -21.77 1.81
C LEU A 380 9.56 -20.79 2.45
N LEU A 381 8.50 -20.42 1.72
CA LEU A 381 7.49 -19.47 2.20
C LEU A 381 6.54 -20.04 3.27
N SER A 382 6.46 -21.36 3.45
CA SER A 382 5.61 -21.98 4.49
C SER A 382 6.36 -22.24 5.80
N LEU A 383 7.65 -21.91 5.85
CA LEU A 383 8.52 -22.11 7.01
C LEU A 383 8.46 -20.93 7.99
N THR A 384 8.74 -21.22 9.28
CA THR A 384 8.97 -20.18 10.29
C THR A 384 10.30 -19.45 10.03
N ARG A 385 10.46 -18.23 10.56
CA ARG A 385 11.70 -17.44 10.39
C ARG A 385 12.96 -18.21 10.79
N ARG A 386 12.91 -19.02 11.87
CA ARG A 386 14.04 -19.84 12.33
C ARG A 386 14.41 -20.92 11.31
N ALA A 387 13.42 -21.59 10.74
CA ALA A 387 13.64 -22.61 9.72
C ALA A 387 14.14 -21.99 8.39
N GLN A 388 13.61 -20.82 7.99
CA GLN A 388 14.12 -20.07 6.84
C GLN A 388 15.59 -19.65 7.05
N LYS A 389 15.93 -19.10 8.22
CA LYS A 389 17.31 -18.73 8.59
C LYS A 389 18.26 -19.92 8.50
N HIS A 390 17.84 -21.09 8.96
CA HIS A 390 18.64 -22.31 8.87
C HIS A 390 18.80 -22.78 7.41
N ARG A 391 17.71 -22.78 6.63
CA ARG A 391 17.73 -23.21 5.21
C ARG A 391 18.53 -22.29 4.30
N LEU A 392 18.60 -21.00 4.61
CA LEU A 392 19.34 -19.99 3.85
C LEU A 392 20.70 -19.64 4.48
N ARG A 393 21.19 -20.42 5.45
CA ARG A 393 22.41 -20.08 6.21
C ARG A 393 23.61 -19.87 5.29
N ASP A 394 23.86 -20.81 4.40
CA ASP A 394 25.06 -20.80 3.55
C ASP A 394 24.97 -19.69 2.50
N LEU A 395 23.80 -19.52 1.88
CA LEU A 395 23.54 -18.41 0.95
C LEU A 395 23.69 -17.05 1.66
N LYS A 396 23.20 -16.92 2.89
CA LYS A 396 23.37 -15.69 3.68
C LYS A 396 24.85 -15.39 3.92
N LEU A 397 25.67 -16.41 4.20
CA LEU A 397 27.11 -16.24 4.37
C LEU A 397 27.80 -15.81 3.07
N GLN A 398 27.39 -16.38 1.93
CA GLN A 398 27.90 -15.98 0.61
C GLN A 398 27.53 -14.53 0.28
N VAL A 399 26.27 -14.14 0.47
CA VAL A 399 25.82 -12.75 0.24
C VAL A 399 26.54 -11.78 1.17
N LYS A 400 26.79 -12.17 2.43
CA LYS A 400 27.59 -11.36 3.35
C LYS A 400 29.03 -11.21 2.88
N ALA A 401 29.69 -12.30 2.50
CA ALA A 401 31.05 -12.25 1.99
C ALA A 401 31.16 -11.43 0.69
N PHE A 402 30.12 -11.43 -0.15
CA PHE A 402 30.04 -10.56 -1.33
C PHE A 402 29.89 -9.09 -0.94
N ALA A 403 28.93 -8.78 -0.06
CA ALA A 403 28.70 -7.40 0.39
C ALA A 403 29.94 -6.80 1.07
N ASP A 404 30.63 -7.59 1.90
CA ASP A 404 31.85 -7.16 2.59
C ASP A 404 33.01 -6.88 1.62
N LYS A 405 33.05 -7.54 0.45
CA LYS A 405 34.12 -7.37 -0.56
C LYS A 405 33.86 -6.23 -1.54
N GLU A 406 32.63 -6.10 -2.03
CA GLU A 406 32.30 -5.20 -3.15
C GLU A 406 31.56 -3.92 -2.70
N GLU A 407 30.76 -3.99 -1.63
CA GLU A 407 29.77 -2.96 -1.25
C GLU A 407 29.98 -2.44 0.18
N GLY A 408 31.18 -2.63 0.74
CA GLY A 408 31.54 -2.16 2.09
C GLY A 408 30.68 -2.77 3.23
N GLY A 409 30.00 -3.88 2.98
CA GLY A 409 29.18 -4.59 3.96
C GLY A 409 27.70 -4.21 4.01
N ASP A 410 27.16 -3.39 3.09
CA ASP A 410 25.73 -3.07 3.05
C ASP A 410 24.86 -4.23 2.53
N LEU A 411 24.61 -5.18 3.43
CA LEU A 411 23.73 -6.32 3.20
C LEU A 411 22.30 -5.93 2.80
N LYS A 412 21.80 -4.79 3.27
CA LYS A 412 20.41 -4.39 3.06
C LYS A 412 20.22 -3.93 1.62
N ALA A 413 21.08 -3.03 1.14
CA ALA A 413 21.07 -2.58 -0.24
C ALA A 413 21.24 -3.76 -1.21
N VAL A 414 22.26 -4.61 -0.98
CA VAL A 414 22.53 -5.79 -1.82
C VAL A 414 21.31 -6.72 -1.91
N CYS A 415 20.69 -7.08 -0.79
CA CYS A 415 19.52 -7.96 -0.79
C CYS A 415 18.30 -7.34 -1.49
N LEU A 416 18.09 -6.04 -1.32
CA LEU A 416 16.97 -5.33 -1.95
C LEU A 416 17.17 -5.24 -3.47
N THR A 417 18.38 -4.90 -3.91
CA THR A 417 18.74 -4.84 -5.33
C THR A 417 18.64 -6.21 -5.99
N LEU A 418 19.12 -7.28 -5.34
CA LEU A 418 18.94 -8.65 -5.84
C LEU A 418 17.46 -9.01 -6.02
N PHE A 419 16.62 -8.63 -5.06
CA PHE A 419 15.18 -8.91 -5.15
C PHE A 419 14.51 -8.09 -6.25
N LEU A 420 14.88 -6.82 -6.42
CA LEU A 420 14.42 -5.98 -7.54
C LEU A 420 14.78 -6.56 -8.91
N LEU A 421 16.03 -6.98 -9.09
CA LEU A 421 16.50 -7.58 -10.34
C LEU A 421 15.74 -8.87 -10.66
N VAL A 422 15.45 -9.69 -9.65
CA VAL A 422 14.64 -10.92 -9.83
C VAL A 422 13.20 -10.58 -10.22
N LEU A 423 12.57 -9.58 -9.60
CA LEU A 423 11.21 -9.16 -9.96
C LEU A 423 11.16 -8.62 -11.40
N ARG A 424 12.16 -7.82 -11.81
CA ARG A 424 12.29 -7.35 -13.19
C ARG A 424 12.54 -8.49 -14.17
N ALA A 425 13.42 -9.44 -13.85
CA ALA A 425 13.66 -10.62 -14.69
C ALA A 425 12.42 -11.52 -14.83
N ARG A 426 11.49 -11.47 -13.87
CA ARG A 426 10.19 -12.15 -13.92
C ARG A 426 9.09 -11.34 -14.61
N ASN A 427 9.40 -10.14 -15.11
CA ASN A 427 8.47 -9.17 -15.69
C ASN A 427 7.38 -8.68 -14.72
N GLU A 428 7.66 -8.69 -13.41
CA GLU A 428 6.76 -8.19 -12.37
C GLU A 428 7.05 -6.71 -12.04
N HIS A 429 7.02 -5.85 -13.07
CA HIS A 429 7.45 -4.44 -12.97
C HIS A 429 6.70 -3.67 -11.88
N ARG A 430 5.38 -3.83 -11.76
CA ARG A 430 4.58 -3.17 -10.71
C ARG A 430 5.09 -3.46 -9.30
N GLN A 431 5.49 -4.70 -9.01
CA GLN A 431 5.99 -5.07 -7.68
C GLN A 431 7.41 -4.55 -7.46
N ALA A 432 8.22 -4.49 -8.53
CA ALA A 432 9.53 -3.85 -8.49
C ALA A 432 9.39 -2.35 -8.17
N ASP A 433 8.46 -1.65 -8.83
CA ASP A 433 8.20 -0.22 -8.60
C ASP A 433 7.66 0.04 -7.18
N GLU A 434 6.78 -0.83 -6.67
CA GLU A 434 6.31 -0.76 -5.27
C GLU A 434 7.46 -0.98 -4.27
N LEU A 435 8.39 -1.89 -4.56
CA LEU A 435 9.57 -2.13 -3.73
C LEU A 435 10.55 -0.96 -3.78
N GLU A 436 10.78 -0.36 -4.96
CA GLU A 436 11.60 0.85 -5.12
C GLU A 436 10.99 2.03 -4.38
N ALA A 437 9.67 2.20 -4.45
CA ALA A 437 8.98 3.21 -3.66
C ALA A 437 9.20 3.00 -2.15
N ILE A 438 9.16 1.76 -1.65
CA ILE A 438 9.46 1.47 -0.25
C ILE A 438 10.92 1.78 0.09
N MET A 439 11.87 1.46 -0.81
CA MET A 439 13.30 1.75 -0.63
C MET A 439 13.57 3.24 -0.54
N GLN A 440 12.87 4.05 -1.33
CA GLN A 440 12.95 5.51 -1.33
C GLN A 440 12.11 6.17 -0.23
N GLY A 441 11.46 5.39 0.65
CA GLY A 441 10.59 5.93 1.70
C GLY A 441 9.28 6.53 1.21
N ARG A 442 8.88 6.23 -0.04
CA ARG A 442 7.61 6.57 -0.70
C ARG A 442 6.56 5.45 -0.64
N GLY A 443 6.78 4.45 0.22
CA GLY A 443 5.84 3.35 0.43
C GLY A 443 4.53 3.80 1.10
N SER A 444 3.62 2.86 1.38
CA SER A 444 2.34 3.16 2.03
C SER A 444 2.44 3.68 3.47
N GLY A 445 3.62 3.58 4.09
CA GLY A 445 3.91 4.17 5.39
C GLY A 445 4.43 5.59 5.21
N LEU A 446 3.71 6.56 5.76
CA LEU A 446 4.12 7.97 5.72
C LEU A 446 5.38 8.16 6.56
N GLN A 447 6.25 9.09 6.14
CA GLN A 447 7.41 9.48 6.93
C GLN A 447 6.97 10.19 8.23
N ALA A 448 7.83 10.15 9.26
CA ALA A 448 7.52 10.76 10.55
C ALA A 448 7.30 12.28 10.44
N ALA A 449 8.08 12.98 9.61
CA ALA A 449 7.91 14.42 9.36
C ALA A 449 6.54 14.74 8.72
N VAL A 450 6.09 13.94 7.75
CA VAL A 450 4.75 14.09 7.14
C VAL A 450 3.66 13.87 8.18
N CYS A 451 3.81 12.86 9.05
CA CYS A 451 2.86 12.61 10.14
C CYS A 451 2.83 13.76 11.17
N LEU A 452 3.99 14.34 11.47
CA LEU A 452 4.10 15.51 12.35
C LEU A 452 3.39 16.71 11.75
N ALA A 453 3.64 17.00 10.48
CA ALA A 453 2.95 18.06 9.74
C ALA A 453 1.43 17.88 9.75
N ILE A 454 0.92 16.68 9.43
CA ILE A 454 -0.52 16.39 9.51
C ILE A 454 -1.05 16.66 10.92
N ARG A 455 -0.37 16.15 11.96
CA ARG A 455 -0.81 16.30 13.34
C ARG A 455 -0.93 17.78 13.73
N VAL A 456 0.12 18.58 13.51
CA VAL A 456 0.15 19.97 13.96
C VAL A 456 -0.79 20.85 13.13
N ASN A 457 -0.81 20.67 11.80
CA ASN A 457 -1.62 21.49 10.89
C ASN A 457 -3.12 21.25 11.01
N THR A 458 -3.51 20.10 11.57
CA THR A 458 -4.92 19.75 11.81
C THR A 458 -5.29 19.88 13.30
N PHE A 459 -4.42 20.49 14.11
CA PHE A 459 -4.62 20.72 15.55
C PHE A 459 -4.93 19.44 16.35
N LEU A 460 -4.43 18.29 15.89
CA LEU A 460 -4.63 17.02 16.57
C LEU A 460 -3.74 16.91 17.81
N SER A 461 -4.38 16.75 18.97
CA SER A 461 -3.65 16.47 20.21
C SER A 461 -2.88 15.14 20.12
N CYS A 462 -1.83 14.98 20.94
CA CYS A 462 -1.07 13.73 20.99
C CYS A 462 -1.98 12.51 21.24
N SER A 463 -2.99 12.65 22.10
CA SER A 463 -3.91 11.56 22.44
C SER A 463 -4.88 11.24 21.30
N GLN A 464 -5.43 12.26 20.64
CA GLN A 464 -6.29 12.11 19.46
C GLN A 464 -5.51 11.44 18.31
N TYR A 465 -4.31 11.94 18.01
CA TYR A 465 -3.43 11.34 17.01
C TYR A 465 -3.10 9.88 17.35
N HIS A 466 -2.77 9.59 18.61
CA HIS A 466 -2.47 8.22 19.03
C HIS A 466 -3.67 7.27 18.87
N LYS A 467 -4.88 7.74 19.19
CA LYS A 467 -6.13 7.00 18.98
C LYS A 467 -6.35 6.73 17.49
N MET A 468 -6.18 7.73 16.63
CA MET A 468 -6.25 7.59 15.18
C MET A 468 -5.23 6.56 14.65
N TYR A 469 -3.96 6.72 15.00
CA TYR A 469 -2.88 5.80 14.64
C TYR A 469 -3.21 4.36 15.04
N ARG A 470 -3.65 4.13 16.28
CA ARG A 470 -3.97 2.79 16.80
C ARG A 470 -5.14 2.16 16.04
N THR A 471 -6.20 2.92 15.79
CA THR A 471 -7.38 2.44 15.07
C THR A 471 -7.06 2.09 13.62
N VAL A 472 -6.35 2.97 12.90
CA VAL A 472 -5.96 2.72 11.50
C VAL A 472 -5.04 1.50 11.39
N LYS A 473 -4.06 1.37 12.30
CA LYS A 473 -3.16 0.22 12.34
C LYS A 473 -3.89 -1.09 12.66
N ALA A 474 -4.87 -1.06 13.56
CA ALA A 474 -5.67 -2.24 13.91
C ALA A 474 -6.58 -2.70 12.76
N ILE A 475 -7.21 -1.76 12.03
CA ILE A 475 -8.14 -2.08 10.93
C ILE A 475 -7.40 -2.55 9.68
N THR A 476 -6.34 -1.82 9.27
CA THR A 476 -5.62 -2.12 8.02
C THR A 476 -4.55 -3.19 8.17
N GLY A 477 -4.12 -3.49 9.40
CA GLY A 477 -2.97 -4.36 9.68
C GLY A 477 -1.63 -3.78 9.20
N ARG A 478 -1.61 -2.54 8.69
CA ARG A 478 -0.43 -1.85 8.18
C ARG A 478 -0.15 -0.59 8.99
N GLN A 479 1.13 -0.28 9.18
CA GLN A 479 1.54 0.95 9.83
C GLN A 479 1.65 2.08 8.79
N ILE A 480 0.53 2.78 8.58
CA ILE A 480 0.48 3.95 7.68
C ILE A 480 1.04 5.19 8.38
N PHE A 481 0.48 5.55 9.54
CA PHE A 481 0.97 6.62 10.39
C PHE A 481 2.11 6.15 11.29
N GLN A 482 3.01 7.06 11.68
CA GLN A 482 4.11 6.75 12.59
C GLN A 482 3.71 6.92 14.07
N PRO A 483 4.29 6.13 14.99
CA PRO A 483 4.02 6.26 16.42
C PRO A 483 4.59 7.56 17.00
N LEU A 484 4.04 8.03 18.12
CA LEU A 484 4.40 9.32 18.74
C LEU A 484 5.90 9.48 19.04
N HIS A 485 6.62 8.42 19.43
CA HIS A 485 8.07 8.53 19.69
C HIS A 485 8.86 8.87 18.43
N ALA A 486 8.41 8.41 17.26
CA ALA A 486 9.03 8.77 15.98
C ALA A 486 8.75 10.24 15.62
N LEU A 487 7.55 10.74 15.93
CA LEU A 487 7.20 12.16 15.74
C LEU A 487 8.04 13.05 16.65
N ARG A 488 8.20 12.70 17.94
CA ARG A 488 9.06 13.46 18.87
C ARG A 488 10.51 13.51 18.43
N ASN A 489 11.03 12.43 17.83
CA ASN A 489 12.39 12.42 17.30
C ASN A 489 12.51 13.29 16.04
N ALA A 490 11.49 13.32 15.19
CA ALA A 490 11.47 14.19 14.02
C ALA A 490 11.37 15.68 14.40
N GLU A 491 10.56 16.00 15.42
CA GLU A 491 10.35 17.36 15.93
C GLU A 491 11.65 18.02 16.42
N LYS A 492 12.58 17.25 17.01
CA LYS A 492 13.89 17.76 17.45
C LYS A 492 14.68 18.47 16.35
N THR A 493 14.48 18.10 15.08
CA THR A 493 15.18 18.73 13.95
C THR A 493 14.63 20.11 13.56
N LEU A 494 13.47 20.48 14.10
CA LEU A 494 12.76 21.73 13.79
C LEU A 494 12.77 22.71 14.98
N LEU A 495 13.13 22.23 16.17
CA LEU A 495 13.22 23.06 17.36
C LEU A 495 14.58 23.76 17.44
N PRO A 496 14.63 24.97 18.06
CA PRO A 496 15.89 25.63 18.39
C PRO A 496 16.84 24.73 19.18
N GLY A 497 18.13 24.86 18.90
CA GLY A 497 19.18 24.05 19.53
C GLY A 497 19.64 22.83 18.74
N HIS A 498 19.14 22.62 17.51
CA HIS A 498 19.53 21.48 16.66
C HIS A 498 20.71 21.76 15.73
N HIS A 499 20.71 22.93 15.08
CA HIS A 499 21.67 23.27 14.03
C HIS A 499 22.90 23.97 14.61
N PRO A 500 24.12 23.64 14.14
CA PRO A 500 25.33 24.37 14.49
C PRO A 500 25.38 25.72 13.76
N PHE A 501 25.90 26.75 14.42
CA PHE A 501 26.09 28.10 13.87
C PHE A 501 27.20 28.84 14.63
N GLU A 502 27.71 29.90 14.04
CA GLU A 502 28.76 30.73 14.63
C GLU A 502 28.48 32.21 14.37
N TRP A 503 28.85 33.10 15.31
CA TRP A 503 28.75 34.54 15.15
C TRP A 503 30.15 35.15 15.02
N GLN A 504 30.32 36.04 14.05
CA GLN A 504 31.58 36.75 13.82
C GLN A 504 31.34 38.26 13.72
N PRO A 505 31.85 39.07 14.68
CA PRO A 505 32.53 38.66 15.92
C PRO A 505 31.60 37.94 16.93
N PRO A 506 32.14 37.21 17.93
CA PRO A 506 31.32 36.59 18.97
C PRO A 506 30.44 37.61 19.69
N LEU A 507 29.18 37.23 19.96
CA LEU A 507 28.19 38.09 20.60
C LEU A 507 28.60 38.42 22.04
N ARG A 508 28.47 39.69 22.44
CA ARG A 508 28.73 40.14 23.81
C ARG A 508 27.65 39.58 24.74
N ASN A 509 28.05 39.04 25.89
CA ASN A 509 27.16 38.52 26.94
C ASN A 509 26.24 37.36 26.50
N VAL A 510 26.48 36.74 25.34
CA VAL A 510 25.73 35.56 24.87
C VAL A 510 26.66 34.36 24.80
N SER A 511 26.20 33.21 25.29
CA SER A 511 26.97 31.97 25.27
C SER A 511 27.16 31.44 23.84
N ALA A 512 28.36 30.99 23.50
CA ALA A 512 28.67 30.36 22.21
C ALA A 512 28.05 28.96 22.00
N ARG A 513 27.38 28.40 23.02
CA ARG A 513 26.72 27.09 22.91
C ARG A 513 25.56 27.15 21.93
N THR A 514 25.50 26.23 20.97
CA THR A 514 24.44 26.17 19.94
C THR A 514 23.34 25.16 20.28
N ASP A 515 23.50 24.36 21.34
CA ASP A 515 22.61 23.25 21.73
C ASP A 515 21.49 23.67 22.71
N VAL A 516 21.20 24.96 22.78
CA VAL A 516 20.25 25.54 23.74
C VAL A 516 18.83 25.52 23.17
N GLY A 517 17.93 24.84 23.87
CA GLY A 517 16.50 24.76 23.53
C GLY A 517 15.64 25.75 24.33
N ILE A 518 14.57 25.23 24.94
CA ILE A 518 13.67 26.02 25.79
C ILE A 518 14.39 26.36 27.11
N LEU A 519 14.46 27.65 27.42
CA LEU A 519 15.02 28.20 28.65
C LEU A 519 13.92 28.67 29.60
N ASP A 520 14.29 28.77 30.88
CA ASP A 520 13.48 29.48 31.85
C ASP A 520 13.58 30.99 31.63
N GLY A 521 12.46 31.67 31.48
CA GLY A 521 12.43 33.10 31.14
C GLY A 521 12.98 33.98 32.27
N LEU A 522 12.89 33.51 33.51
CA LEU A 522 13.47 34.17 34.69
C LEU A 522 14.99 34.39 34.58
N SER A 523 15.67 33.63 33.72
CA SER A 523 17.10 33.83 33.40
C SER A 523 18.03 33.90 34.62
N GLY A 524 17.66 33.20 35.71
CA GLY A 524 18.45 33.15 36.95
C GLY A 524 18.09 34.19 38.01
N LEU A 525 16.94 34.89 37.87
CA LEU A 525 16.42 35.79 38.90
C LEU A 525 16.31 35.06 40.25
N SER A 526 16.80 35.68 41.32
CA SER A 526 16.80 35.06 42.65
C SER A 526 15.38 34.97 43.18
N ALA A 527 15.00 33.78 43.64
CA ALA A 527 13.71 33.54 44.29
C ALA A 527 13.87 33.50 45.83
N SER A 528 14.75 34.33 46.37
CA SER A 528 14.92 34.46 47.83
C SER A 528 13.72 35.21 48.41
N LEU A 529 13.35 34.89 49.66
CA LEU A 529 12.30 35.65 50.38
C LEU A 529 12.71 37.09 50.69
N ASP A 530 14.01 37.36 50.71
CA ASP A 530 14.56 38.70 50.98
C ASP A 530 14.54 39.60 49.74
N ASP A 531 14.43 39.01 48.54
CA ASP A 531 14.45 39.72 47.27
C ASP A 531 13.02 40.07 46.80
N TYR A 532 12.91 40.84 45.72
CA TYR A 532 11.62 41.19 45.13
C TYR A 532 10.87 39.90 44.72
N PRO A 533 9.58 39.75 45.07
CA PRO A 533 8.83 38.53 44.80
C PRO A 533 8.69 38.29 43.29
N VAL A 534 8.99 37.06 42.87
CA VAL A 534 8.92 36.66 41.46
C VAL A 534 7.60 35.93 41.22
N ASP A 535 6.53 36.70 41.01
CA ASP A 535 5.17 36.21 40.79
C ASP A 535 4.87 35.97 39.31
N THR A 536 5.85 35.42 38.58
CA THR A 536 5.73 35.14 37.15
C THR A 536 6.31 33.79 36.77
N ILE A 537 5.73 33.19 35.73
CA ILE A 537 6.25 31.99 35.08
C ILE A 537 6.48 32.33 33.61
N ALA A 538 7.72 32.18 33.17
CA ALA A 538 8.10 32.51 31.80
C ALA A 538 8.92 31.39 31.15
N LYS A 539 8.73 31.18 29.84
CA LYS A 539 9.56 30.31 29.00
C LYS A 539 9.92 31.02 27.72
N ARG A 540 11.18 30.89 27.32
CA ARG A 540 11.70 31.52 26.11
C ARG A 540 12.67 30.63 25.36
N PHE A 541 12.89 30.95 24.09
CA PHE A 541 14.09 30.54 23.39
C PHE A 541 15.16 31.63 23.52
N ARG A 542 16.43 31.24 23.35
CA ARG A 542 17.49 32.22 23.08
C ARG A 542 17.29 32.79 21.68
N TYR A 543 17.42 34.10 21.53
CA TYR A 543 16.99 34.81 20.32
C TYR A 543 17.75 34.32 19.08
N ASP A 544 19.08 34.27 19.14
CA ASP A 544 19.95 33.77 18.08
C ASP A 544 19.61 32.32 17.65
N ALA A 545 19.39 31.42 18.62
CA ALA A 545 19.05 30.02 18.35
C ALA A 545 17.67 29.89 17.66
N ALA A 546 16.71 30.75 18.03
CA ALA A 546 15.41 30.80 17.40
C ALA A 546 15.48 31.35 15.96
N LEU A 547 16.28 32.39 15.71
CA LEU A 547 16.52 32.94 14.37
C LEU A 547 17.17 31.90 13.45
N VAL A 548 18.19 31.19 13.94
CA VAL A 548 18.85 30.11 13.18
C VAL A 548 17.86 29.01 12.84
N SER A 549 17.06 28.56 13.81
CA SER A 549 16.02 27.55 13.56
C SER A 549 15.00 28.02 12.53
N ALA A 550 14.61 29.30 12.58
CA ALA A 550 13.68 29.90 11.63
C ALA A 550 14.27 30.00 10.21
N LEU A 551 15.54 30.37 10.07
CA LEU A 551 16.25 30.41 8.79
C LEU A 551 16.42 29.01 8.17
N MET A 552 16.79 28.01 8.97
CA MET A 552 16.92 26.62 8.50
C MET A 552 15.58 25.98 8.11
N ASP A 553 14.46 26.48 8.64
CA ASP A 553 13.11 26.06 8.24
C ASP A 553 12.75 26.58 6.84
N MET A 554 13.22 27.77 6.48
CA MET A 554 13.01 28.40 5.17
C MET A 554 14.18 28.22 4.17
N GLU A 555 15.10 27.28 4.45
CA GLU A 555 16.25 26.98 3.60
C GLU A 555 15.84 26.75 2.14
N GLU A 556 14.81 25.92 1.90
CA GLU A 556 14.30 25.63 0.56
C GLU A 556 13.75 26.88 -0.13
N ASP A 557 13.10 27.78 0.60
CA ASP A 557 12.53 29.01 0.05
C ASP A 557 13.61 30.02 -0.34
N VAL A 558 14.69 30.08 0.43
CA VAL A 558 15.87 30.89 0.12
C VAL A 558 16.59 30.34 -1.11
N LEU A 559 16.80 29.02 -1.20
CA LEU A 559 17.44 28.37 -2.35
C LEU A 559 16.58 28.47 -3.62
N GLU A 560 15.26 28.27 -3.52
CA GLU A 560 14.33 28.49 -4.64
C GLU A 560 14.31 29.96 -5.06
N GLY A 561 14.37 30.88 -4.10
CA GLY A 561 14.48 32.32 -4.36
C GLY A 561 15.74 32.68 -5.14
N LEU A 562 16.91 32.13 -4.80
CA LEU A 562 18.16 32.33 -5.55
C LEU A 562 18.02 31.86 -7.00
N LYS A 563 17.47 30.66 -7.21
CA LYS A 563 17.22 30.10 -8.55
C LYS A 563 16.25 30.95 -9.36
N SER A 564 15.19 31.44 -8.74
CA SER A 564 14.19 32.28 -9.41
C SER A 564 14.73 33.63 -9.88
N ARG A 565 15.86 34.07 -9.32
CA ARG A 565 16.57 35.31 -9.65
C ARG A 565 17.81 35.07 -10.52
N ASP A 566 17.98 33.87 -11.05
CA ASP A 566 19.15 33.44 -11.84
C ASP A 566 20.50 33.64 -11.10
N LEU A 567 20.49 33.57 -9.76
CA LEU A 567 21.68 33.63 -8.94
C LEU A 567 22.23 32.22 -8.67
N SER A 568 23.53 32.12 -8.45
CA SER A 568 24.19 30.84 -8.15
C SER A 568 23.76 30.32 -6.78
N ASP A 569 23.40 29.02 -6.72
CA ASP A 569 23.16 28.30 -5.46
C ASP A 569 24.37 28.37 -4.52
N TYR A 570 25.58 28.59 -5.06
CA TYR A 570 26.82 28.67 -4.30
C TYR A 570 27.10 30.05 -3.68
N LEU A 571 26.19 31.01 -3.85
CA LEU A 571 26.35 32.35 -3.29
C LEU A 571 26.35 32.30 -1.74
N SER A 572 27.40 32.83 -1.12
CA SER A 572 27.61 32.80 0.33
C SER A 572 27.16 34.05 1.07
N GLY A 573 26.86 35.15 0.38
CA GLY A 573 26.34 36.39 0.98
C GLY A 573 27.30 37.58 0.89
N PRO A 574 27.08 38.65 1.67
CA PRO A 574 26.21 38.72 2.85
C PRO A 574 24.71 38.84 2.50
N PHE A 575 23.88 38.06 3.19
CA PHE A 575 22.42 38.18 3.16
C PHE A 575 21.94 39.14 4.24
N THR A 576 20.95 39.97 3.94
CA THR A 576 20.28 40.85 4.91
C THR A 576 18.88 40.35 5.18
N VAL A 577 18.60 40.03 6.43
CA VAL A 577 17.34 39.49 6.94
C VAL A 577 16.62 40.59 7.70
N VAL A 578 15.42 40.96 7.25
CA VAL A 578 14.57 41.92 7.96
C VAL A 578 13.57 41.16 8.82
N VAL A 579 13.62 41.40 10.13
CA VAL A 579 12.80 40.73 11.13
C VAL A 579 11.82 41.73 11.73
N LYS A 580 10.51 41.45 11.62
CA LYS A 580 9.46 42.18 12.34
C LYS A 580 9.34 41.59 13.73
N GLU A 581 9.40 42.43 14.76
CA GLU A 581 9.18 42.05 16.15
C GLU A 581 7.82 42.56 16.62
N SER A 582 7.16 41.74 17.42
CA SER A 582 5.85 42.03 18.00
C SER A 582 5.79 41.59 19.45
N CYS A 583 5.17 42.39 20.30
CA CYS A 583 4.87 42.04 21.68
C CYS A 583 3.46 42.51 22.00
N ASP A 584 2.68 41.67 22.66
CA ASP A 584 1.28 41.91 22.93
C ASP A 584 0.86 41.28 24.26
N GLY A 585 0.02 42.02 25.00
CA GLY A 585 -0.57 41.61 26.26
C GLY A 585 -1.95 40.99 26.06
N MET A 586 -2.23 39.90 26.75
CA MET A 586 -3.50 39.18 26.72
C MET A 586 -4.13 39.19 28.11
N GLY A 587 -5.37 39.67 28.20
CA GLY A 587 -6.21 39.54 29.39
C GLY A 587 -6.95 38.22 29.47
N ASP A 588 -7.64 37.99 30.59
CA ASP A 588 -8.56 36.87 30.84
C ASP A 588 -7.92 35.47 30.67
N VAL A 589 -6.64 35.34 31.03
CA VAL A 589 -5.92 34.07 31.03
C VAL A 589 -6.03 33.41 32.39
N SER A 590 -7.06 32.58 32.57
CA SER A 590 -7.37 31.95 33.87
C SER A 590 -6.17 31.23 34.50
N GLU A 591 -5.93 31.55 35.78
CA GLU A 591 -4.98 30.86 36.63
C GLU A 591 -5.43 29.41 36.88
N LYS A 592 -4.46 28.49 36.91
CA LYS A 592 -4.73 27.08 37.21
C LYS A 592 -4.37 26.78 38.65
N HIS A 593 -5.20 25.95 39.30
CA HIS A 593 -4.81 25.30 40.54
C HIS A 593 -3.52 24.48 40.33
N GLY A 594 -2.61 24.55 41.29
CA GLY A 594 -1.35 23.81 41.27
C GLY A 594 -0.39 24.26 42.36
N SER A 595 0.77 23.63 42.40
CA SER A 595 1.91 24.12 43.17
C SER A 595 2.66 25.15 42.33
N GLY A 596 2.71 26.40 42.78
CA GLY A 596 3.40 27.49 42.10
C GLY A 596 3.25 28.81 42.86
N PRO A 597 3.96 29.87 42.45
CA PRO A 597 3.67 31.22 42.90
C PRO A 597 2.25 31.62 42.46
N ALA A 598 1.66 32.59 43.16
CA ALA A 598 0.46 33.24 42.67
C ALA A 598 0.82 33.97 41.38
N VAL A 599 0.08 33.74 40.29
CA VAL A 599 0.36 34.34 38.98
C VAL A 599 -0.80 35.19 38.51
N PRO A 600 -0.56 36.30 37.81
CA PRO A 600 -1.63 37.15 37.30
C PRO A 600 -2.42 36.42 36.20
N GLU A 601 -3.72 36.74 36.08
CA GLU A 601 -4.60 36.23 35.01
C GLU A 601 -4.40 36.95 33.66
N LYS A 602 -3.15 37.32 33.40
CA LYS A 602 -2.68 38.01 32.19
C LYS A 602 -1.44 37.34 31.66
N ALA A 603 -1.26 37.37 30.35
CA ALA A 603 -0.08 36.82 29.70
C ALA A 603 0.49 37.81 28.70
N VAL A 604 1.82 37.86 28.61
CA VAL A 604 2.53 38.63 27.58
C VAL A 604 3.24 37.67 26.64
N ARG A 605 3.13 37.94 25.34
CA ARG A 605 3.76 37.13 24.29
C ARG A 605 4.64 37.99 23.41
N PHE A 606 5.93 37.68 23.42
CA PHE A 606 6.91 38.24 22.50
C PHE A 606 7.16 37.28 21.34
N SER A 607 7.05 37.77 20.12
CA SER A 607 7.16 36.99 18.88
C SER A 607 7.92 37.76 17.80
N PHE A 608 8.41 37.04 16.79
CA PHE A 608 9.04 37.65 15.62
C PHE A 608 8.59 36.97 14.32
N THR A 609 8.78 37.67 13.20
CA THR A 609 8.49 37.17 11.86
C THR A 609 9.61 37.60 10.91
N ILE A 610 10.12 36.68 10.09
CA ILE A 610 11.07 37.02 9.02
C ILE A 610 10.27 37.60 7.86
N MET A 611 10.42 38.90 7.60
CA MET A 611 9.64 39.61 6.58
C MET A 611 10.22 39.43 5.18
N ASN A 612 11.54 39.58 5.06
CA ASN A 612 12.23 39.36 3.80
C ASN A 612 13.71 38.98 4.04
N VAL A 613 14.27 38.32 3.03
CA VAL A 613 15.70 38.03 2.92
C VAL A 613 16.18 38.59 1.59
N SER A 614 17.23 39.39 1.63
CA SER A 614 17.85 40.01 0.47
C SER A 614 19.35 39.71 0.44
N VAL A 615 19.96 39.84 -0.74
CA VAL A 615 21.41 39.70 -0.90
C VAL A 615 21.94 40.88 -1.69
N ALA A 616 23.12 41.38 -1.31
CA ALA A 616 23.81 42.41 -2.06
C ALA A 616 24.41 41.78 -3.33
N HIS A 617 24.07 42.32 -4.51
CA HIS A 617 24.64 41.92 -5.78
C HIS A 617 25.10 43.17 -6.55
N GLY A 618 26.40 43.47 -6.47
CA GLY A 618 26.95 44.72 -7.02
C GLY A 618 26.52 45.93 -6.19
N GLN A 619 25.83 46.90 -6.81
CA GLN A 619 25.30 48.10 -6.14
C GLN A 619 23.84 47.98 -5.70
N GLU A 620 23.14 46.92 -6.09
CA GLU A 620 21.72 46.74 -5.80
C GLU A 620 21.49 45.58 -4.80
N SER A 621 20.44 45.73 -3.98
CA SER A 621 19.97 44.68 -3.08
C SER A 621 18.83 43.90 -3.75
N VAL A 622 19.06 42.62 -3.99
CA VAL A 622 18.07 41.74 -4.63
C VAL A 622 17.30 40.98 -3.56
N ARG A 623 15.97 41.08 -3.59
CA ARG A 623 15.08 40.32 -2.71
C ARG A 623 14.95 38.86 -3.17
N ILE A 624 15.36 37.94 -2.31
CA ILE A 624 15.33 36.49 -2.53
C ILE A 624 14.04 35.89 -1.97
N PHE A 625 13.68 36.30 -0.76
CA PHE A 625 12.47 35.85 -0.08
C PHE A 625 11.69 37.06 0.43
N GLU A 626 10.36 36.99 0.33
CA GLU A 626 9.43 37.96 0.89
C GLU A 626 8.20 37.21 1.39
N GLU A 627 7.82 37.45 2.64
CA GLU A 627 6.68 36.80 3.26
C GLU A 627 5.38 37.26 2.59
N ALA A 628 4.71 36.33 1.91
CA ALA A 628 3.51 36.63 1.12
C ALA A 628 2.31 37.02 1.99
N LYS A 629 2.27 36.57 3.26
CA LYS A 629 1.17 36.86 4.19
C LYS A 629 1.72 37.26 5.57
N PRO A 630 2.25 38.49 5.71
CA PRO A 630 2.99 38.90 6.91
C PRO A 630 2.14 39.00 8.18
N ASN A 631 0.81 39.11 8.05
CA ASN A 631 -0.12 39.16 9.18
C ASN A 631 -0.78 37.79 9.45
N SER A 632 -0.25 36.69 8.89
CA SER A 632 -0.76 35.36 9.18
C SER A 632 -0.19 34.82 10.48
N GLU A 633 -1.04 34.12 11.23
CA GLU A 633 -0.67 33.35 12.42
C GLU A 633 0.38 32.26 12.13
N LEU A 634 0.52 31.82 10.88
CA LEU A 634 1.45 30.76 10.49
C LEU A 634 2.92 31.22 10.48
N CYS A 635 3.18 32.50 10.21
CA CYS A 635 4.55 33.04 10.14
C CYS A 635 5.00 33.73 11.43
N CYS A 636 4.07 34.02 12.34
CA CYS A 636 4.37 34.63 13.65
C CYS A 636 4.99 33.59 14.60
N LYS A 637 6.33 33.61 14.73
CA LYS A 637 7.08 32.64 15.53
C LYS A 637 7.18 33.13 16.99
N PRO A 638 6.68 32.36 17.98
CA PRO A 638 6.74 32.75 19.39
C PRO A 638 8.17 32.61 19.93
N LEU A 639 8.63 33.61 20.68
CA LEU A 639 9.97 33.63 21.25
C LEU A 639 9.97 33.58 22.78
N CYS A 640 9.08 34.33 23.43
CA CYS A 640 8.91 34.33 24.87
C CYS A 640 7.44 34.41 25.26
N LEU A 641 7.04 33.56 26.20
CA LEU A 641 5.72 33.52 26.80
C LEU A 641 5.89 33.71 28.31
N MET A 642 5.16 34.66 28.88
CA MET A 642 5.17 34.91 30.32
C MET A 642 3.75 35.14 30.84
N LEU A 643 3.50 34.75 32.08
CA LEU A 643 2.32 35.15 32.84
C LEU A 643 2.68 36.40 33.63
N ALA A 644 2.34 37.56 33.09
CA ALA A 644 2.67 38.87 33.64
C ALA A 644 1.63 39.89 33.16
N ASP A 645 1.46 40.97 33.92
CA ASP A 645 0.75 42.14 33.44
C ASP A 645 1.70 43.00 32.62
N GLU A 646 1.28 43.47 31.45
CA GLU A 646 2.05 44.44 30.66
C GLU A 646 2.23 45.78 31.38
N SER A 647 1.38 46.04 32.38
CA SER A 647 1.41 47.25 33.20
C SER A 647 2.40 47.15 34.37
N ASP A 648 2.91 45.96 34.67
CA ASP A 648 3.97 45.72 35.67
C ASP A 648 5.33 45.83 34.99
N HIS A 649 5.92 47.04 35.09
CA HIS A 649 7.15 47.39 34.38
C HIS A 649 8.36 46.60 34.91
N GLU A 650 8.42 46.35 36.21
CA GLU A 650 9.48 45.62 36.88
C GLU A 650 9.56 44.19 36.37
N THR A 651 8.43 43.47 36.37
CA THR A 651 8.37 42.10 35.88
C THR A 651 8.63 42.05 34.37
N LEU A 652 8.03 42.96 33.60
CA LEU A 652 8.19 43.00 32.14
C LEU A 652 9.65 43.21 31.72
N THR A 653 10.32 44.19 32.34
CA THR A 653 11.73 44.50 32.06
C THR A 653 12.66 43.38 32.53
N ALA A 654 12.41 42.78 33.69
CA ALA A 654 13.22 41.66 34.20
C ALA A 654 13.21 40.46 33.22
N ILE A 655 12.05 40.14 32.64
CA ILE A 655 11.91 38.99 31.73
C ILE A 655 12.36 39.30 30.30
N LEU A 656 12.10 40.52 29.78
CA LEU A 656 12.43 40.87 28.40
C LEU A 656 13.86 41.38 28.22
N SER A 657 14.49 41.95 29.24
CA SER A 657 15.85 42.52 29.11
C SER A 657 16.91 41.56 28.57
N PRO A 658 16.91 40.23 28.86
CA PRO A 658 17.85 39.31 28.24
C PRO A 658 17.65 39.21 26.72
N LEU A 659 16.41 39.25 26.23
CA LEU A 659 16.13 39.21 24.79
C LEU A 659 16.60 40.50 24.10
N ILE A 660 16.42 41.65 24.74
CA ILE A 660 16.88 42.94 24.21
C ILE A 660 18.41 43.00 24.18
N ALA A 661 19.08 42.49 25.23
CA ALA A 661 20.54 42.39 25.25
C ALA A 661 21.07 41.46 24.15
N GLU A 662 20.45 40.31 23.94
CA GLU A 662 20.75 39.39 22.83
C GLU A 662 20.53 40.08 21.46
N ARG A 663 19.40 40.76 21.28
CA ARG A 663 19.04 41.53 20.07
C ARG A 663 20.07 42.60 19.75
N GLU A 664 20.46 43.40 20.73
CA GLU A 664 21.41 44.49 20.53
C GLU A 664 22.80 43.97 20.18
N ALA A 665 23.25 42.88 20.82
CA ALA A 665 24.50 42.23 20.45
C ALA A 665 24.50 41.75 18.98
N MET A 666 23.39 41.17 18.52
CA MET A 666 23.26 40.63 17.16
C MET A 666 23.27 41.69 16.06
N LYS A 667 22.88 42.94 16.32
CA LYS A 667 22.91 44.01 15.31
C LYS A 667 24.31 44.32 14.78
N SER A 668 25.34 44.06 15.59
CA SER A 668 26.74 44.42 15.30
C SER A 668 27.60 43.23 14.84
N SER A 669 26.98 42.08 14.58
CA SER A 669 27.68 40.84 14.23
C SER A 669 27.02 40.12 13.06
N ASP A 670 27.80 39.30 12.38
CA ASP A 670 27.37 38.51 11.24
C ASP A 670 27.23 37.03 11.64
N LEU A 671 26.11 36.42 11.27
CA LEU A 671 25.84 35.00 11.52
C LEU A 671 26.38 34.14 10.38
N LEU A 672 27.18 33.12 10.71
CA LEU A 672 27.62 32.06 9.82
C LEU A 672 26.78 30.81 10.02
N LEU A 673 26.13 30.36 8.95
CA LEU A 673 25.22 29.21 8.98
C LEU A 673 25.40 28.34 7.75
N ASP A 674 25.52 27.03 7.95
CA ASP A 674 25.55 26.05 6.85
C ASP A 674 24.14 25.81 6.32
N MET A 675 23.90 26.23 5.07
CA MET A 675 22.67 25.98 4.34
C MET A 675 23.01 25.40 2.97
N GLY A 676 22.31 24.35 2.54
CA GLY A 676 22.56 23.70 1.25
C GLY A 676 23.96 23.07 1.13
N GLY A 677 24.64 22.83 2.26
CA GLY A 677 26.04 22.34 2.31
C GLY A 677 27.10 23.43 2.10
N ILE A 678 26.72 24.69 2.23
CA ILE A 678 27.59 25.86 2.03
C ILE A 678 27.41 26.80 3.22
N GLN A 679 28.53 27.25 3.78
CA GLN A 679 28.53 28.26 4.82
C GLN A 679 28.14 29.62 4.23
N ARG A 680 27.04 30.20 4.71
CA ARG A 680 26.51 31.50 4.29
C ARG A 680 26.50 32.50 5.44
N THR A 681 26.60 33.79 5.11
CA THR A 681 26.69 34.90 6.06
C THR A 681 25.41 35.73 6.09
N PHE A 682 24.84 35.96 7.28
CA PHE A 682 23.59 36.72 7.48
C PHE A 682 23.79 37.92 8.41
N LYS A 683 23.15 39.02 8.05
CA LYS A 683 23.01 40.25 8.83
C LYS A 683 21.54 40.47 9.15
N PHE A 684 21.24 40.95 10.34
CA PHE A 684 19.86 41.13 10.80
C PHE A 684 19.51 42.61 10.97
N ILE A 685 18.30 42.97 10.52
CA ILE A 685 17.68 44.26 10.78
C ILE A 685 16.39 43.98 11.55
N PHE A 686 16.36 44.36 12.82
CA PHE A 686 15.20 44.23 13.68
C PHE A 686 14.30 45.46 13.55
N ARG A 687 13.01 45.23 13.29
CA ARG A 687 12.00 46.29 13.19
C ARG A 687 10.87 45.99 14.15
N GLY A 688 10.89 46.67 15.29
CA GLY A 688 9.82 46.58 16.27
C GLY A 688 8.62 47.42 15.86
N THR A 689 7.70 46.84 15.08
CA THR A 689 6.49 47.54 14.58
C THR A 689 5.19 46.86 15.02
N GLY A 690 5.24 45.71 15.68
CA GLY A 690 4.06 44.97 16.12
C GLY A 690 3.70 45.21 17.58
N TYR A 691 3.65 46.47 17.98
CA TYR A 691 3.31 46.92 19.34
C TYR A 691 2.11 47.87 19.22
N ASP A 692 1.16 47.79 20.14
CA ASP A 692 0.09 48.76 20.23
C ASP A 692 0.59 50.08 20.85
N GLU A 693 -0.20 51.16 20.74
CA GLU A 693 0.24 52.46 21.25
C GLU A 693 0.51 52.44 22.76
N LYS A 694 -0.28 51.66 23.51
CA LYS A 694 -0.14 51.55 24.96
C LYS A 694 1.23 50.99 25.33
N LEU A 695 1.61 49.85 24.73
CA LEU A 695 2.89 49.22 25.01
C LEU A 695 4.07 50.05 24.47
N VAL A 696 3.93 50.69 23.30
CA VAL A 696 4.97 51.62 22.78
C VAL A 696 5.26 52.74 23.78
N ARG A 697 4.22 53.36 24.34
CA ARG A 697 4.39 54.44 25.34
C ARG A 697 5.12 53.93 26.58
N GLU A 698 4.73 52.77 27.09
CA GLU A 698 5.32 52.15 28.28
C GLU A 698 6.82 51.82 28.09
N VAL A 699 7.19 51.20 26.95
CA VAL A 699 8.57 50.74 26.72
C VAL A 699 9.53 51.83 26.24
N GLU A 700 9.00 52.90 25.64
CA GLU A 700 9.75 54.11 25.24
C GLU A 700 9.69 55.23 26.29
N GLY A 701 9.13 54.97 27.48
CA GLY A 701 9.14 55.90 28.61
C GLY A 701 8.32 57.18 28.40
N LEU A 702 7.30 57.11 27.54
CA LEU A 702 6.35 58.19 27.29
C LEU A 702 5.20 58.13 28.29
N GLU A 703 4.61 59.29 28.57
CA GLU A 703 3.34 59.32 29.30
C GLU A 703 2.23 58.51 28.60
N ALA A 704 1.32 57.94 29.40
CA ALA A 704 0.20 57.13 28.93
C ALA A 704 -0.73 57.87 27.95
N SER A 705 -1.62 57.14 27.27
CA SER A 705 -2.48 57.63 26.17
C SER A 705 -3.38 58.83 26.51
N GLY A 706 -3.60 59.12 27.80
CA GLY A 706 -4.33 60.31 28.27
C GLY A 706 -3.53 61.62 28.25
N SER A 707 -2.24 61.57 27.91
CA SER A 707 -1.33 62.73 27.95
C SER A 707 -1.79 63.90 27.05
N VAL A 708 -1.24 65.08 27.37
CA VAL A 708 -1.24 66.26 26.49
C VAL A 708 -0.36 66.00 25.25
N TYR A 709 0.70 65.20 25.35
CA TYR A 709 1.53 64.79 24.21
C TYR A 709 0.93 63.53 23.57
N ILE A 710 0.17 63.73 22.50
CA ILE A 710 -0.69 62.68 21.91
C ILE A 710 0.04 61.78 20.91
N CYS A 711 1.16 62.20 20.35
CA CYS A 711 1.83 61.45 19.30
C CYS A 711 3.05 60.70 19.85
N THR A 712 3.24 59.45 19.44
CA THR A 712 4.48 58.70 19.72
C THR A 712 5.60 59.02 18.71
N LEU A 713 5.29 59.75 17.63
CA LEU A 713 6.19 60.04 16.51
C LEU A 713 6.67 61.50 16.49
N CYS A 714 5.90 62.44 17.02
CA CYS A 714 6.21 63.86 17.06
C CYS A 714 5.90 64.48 18.43
N ASP A 715 6.27 65.75 18.61
CA ASP A 715 6.15 66.46 19.89
C ASP A 715 4.91 67.34 20.04
N ALA A 716 3.97 67.23 19.10
CA ALA A 716 2.76 68.04 19.10
C ALA A 716 1.89 67.77 20.33
N THR A 717 1.40 68.84 20.94
CA THR A 717 0.39 68.75 21.99
C THR A 717 -1.01 68.51 21.41
N ARG A 718 -1.94 68.05 22.25
CA ARG A 718 -3.35 67.82 21.87
C ARG A 718 -4.00 69.07 21.26
N LEU A 719 -3.69 70.25 21.79
CA LEU A 719 -4.25 71.52 21.32
C LEU A 719 -3.62 71.96 19.99
N GLU A 720 -2.31 71.85 19.86
CA GLU A 720 -1.62 72.19 18.60
C GLU A 720 -2.05 71.25 17.47
N ALA A 721 -2.16 69.96 17.77
CA ALA A 721 -2.60 68.97 16.80
C ALA A 721 -4.04 69.19 16.35
N SER A 722 -4.94 69.67 17.21
CA SER A 722 -6.33 69.96 16.83
C SER A 722 -6.47 71.18 15.92
N GLN A 723 -5.53 72.13 15.99
CA GLN A 723 -5.50 73.31 15.11
C GLN A 723 -4.83 73.01 13.76
N ASN A 724 -3.71 72.30 13.78
CA ASN A 724 -2.90 72.04 12.57
C ASN A 724 -3.36 70.80 11.80
N LEU A 725 -3.69 69.71 12.51
CA LEU A 725 -4.14 68.40 12.02
C LEU A 725 -3.12 67.64 11.16
N VAL A 726 -2.64 68.22 10.06
CA VAL A 726 -1.95 67.49 8.98
C VAL A 726 -0.45 67.81 8.83
N LEU A 727 0.01 69.01 9.21
CA LEU A 727 1.40 69.42 8.98
C LEU A 727 2.28 69.09 10.19
N HIS A 728 2.68 67.82 10.30
CA HIS A 728 3.62 67.34 11.31
C HIS A 728 4.74 66.52 10.67
N SER A 729 5.90 66.45 11.31
CA SER A 729 7.02 65.61 10.92
C SER A 729 7.38 64.64 12.04
N ILE A 730 7.91 63.48 11.68
CA ILE A 730 8.45 62.52 12.66
C ILE A 730 9.72 63.13 13.26
N THR A 731 9.74 63.33 14.57
CA THR A 731 10.90 63.85 15.31
C THR A 731 11.45 62.80 16.27
N ARG A 732 10.57 62.07 16.97
CA ARG A 732 10.96 61.13 18.03
C ARG A 732 11.74 59.94 17.49
N SER A 733 12.74 59.54 18.26
CA SER A 733 13.51 58.31 18.06
C SER A 733 13.94 57.73 19.40
N HIS A 734 14.28 56.44 19.44
CA HIS A 734 14.73 55.78 20.66
C HIS A 734 15.97 56.45 21.28
N ALA A 735 16.95 56.84 20.45
CA ALA A 735 18.15 57.53 20.90
C ALA A 735 17.82 58.90 21.52
N GLU A 736 16.93 59.66 20.89
CA GLU A 736 16.50 60.96 21.41
C GLU A 736 15.72 60.80 22.72
N ASN A 737 14.87 59.79 22.86
CA ASN A 737 14.14 59.53 24.11
C ASN A 737 15.11 59.21 25.26
N LEU A 738 16.18 58.46 25.01
CA LEU A 738 17.22 58.20 26.02
C LEU A 738 17.90 59.50 26.47
N GLU A 739 18.23 60.39 25.53
CA GLU A 739 18.81 61.70 25.84
C GLU A 739 17.84 62.59 26.64
N ARG A 740 16.57 62.64 26.22
CA ARG A 740 15.50 63.38 26.92
C ARG A 740 15.30 62.87 28.34
N TYR A 741 15.36 61.56 28.55
CA TYR A 741 15.30 60.98 29.89
C TYR A 741 16.49 61.40 30.77
N GLU A 742 17.71 61.42 30.24
CA GLU A 742 18.86 61.89 31.04
C GLU A 742 18.75 63.38 31.37
N VAL A 743 18.17 64.21 30.49
CA VAL A 743 17.83 65.61 30.82
C VAL A 743 16.77 65.68 31.92
N TRP A 744 15.69 64.88 31.83
CA TRP A 744 14.65 64.79 32.87
C TRP A 744 15.23 64.41 34.23
N ARG A 745 16.08 63.37 34.27
CA ARG A 745 16.66 62.85 35.52
C ARG A 745 17.70 63.78 36.13
N SER A 746 18.53 64.42 35.31
CA SER A 746 19.62 65.28 35.78
C SER A 746 19.20 66.72 36.05
N ASN A 747 18.11 67.19 35.45
CA ASN A 747 17.60 68.57 35.50
C ASN A 747 18.74 69.62 35.46
N PRO A 748 19.51 69.69 34.36
CA PRO A 748 20.70 70.54 34.30
C PRO A 748 20.36 72.04 34.33
N TYR A 749 19.11 72.39 34.00
CA TYR A 749 18.62 73.78 33.95
C TYR A 749 17.91 74.23 35.24
N GLN A 750 17.75 73.34 36.22
CA GLN A 750 17.04 73.60 37.48
C GLN A 750 15.62 74.16 37.29
N GLU A 751 14.93 73.66 36.27
CA GLU A 751 13.56 74.06 35.93
C GLU A 751 12.55 73.48 36.90
N SER A 752 11.36 74.10 36.96
CA SER A 752 10.21 73.50 37.65
C SER A 752 9.77 72.21 36.95
N VAL A 753 8.93 71.41 37.62
CA VAL A 753 8.49 70.13 37.05
C VAL A 753 7.67 70.34 35.76
N GLU A 754 6.88 71.40 35.67
CA GLU A 754 6.08 71.72 34.49
C GLU A 754 6.94 72.18 33.31
N GLU A 755 7.92 73.05 33.57
CA GLU A 755 8.87 73.54 32.57
C GLU A 755 9.76 72.42 32.05
N LEU A 756 10.28 71.58 32.96
CA LEU A 756 11.11 70.43 32.62
C LEU A 756 10.31 69.40 31.80
N ARG A 757 9.06 69.13 32.18
CA ARG A 757 8.15 68.25 31.44
C ARG A 757 7.92 68.75 30.01
N ASP A 758 7.76 70.06 29.84
CA ASP A 758 7.63 70.64 28.50
C ASP A 758 8.93 70.57 27.71
N ARG A 759 10.09 70.80 28.34
CA ARG A 759 11.40 70.66 27.69
C ARG A 759 11.61 69.25 27.13
N VAL A 760 11.28 68.21 27.89
CA VAL A 760 11.47 66.81 27.49
C VAL A 760 10.28 66.23 26.73
N LYS A 761 9.23 67.03 26.50
CA LYS A 761 8.02 66.67 25.75
C LYS A 761 7.33 65.40 26.25
N GLY A 762 7.29 65.24 27.58
CA GLY A 762 6.60 64.12 28.24
C GLY A 762 7.38 62.80 28.30
N VAL A 763 8.69 62.80 28.09
CA VAL A 763 9.57 61.65 28.39
C VAL A 763 9.97 61.70 29.87
N SER A 764 9.40 60.83 30.69
CA SER A 764 9.61 60.83 32.15
C SER A 764 10.16 59.52 32.71
N ALA A 765 10.24 58.47 31.88
CA ALA A 765 10.81 57.17 32.24
C ALA A 765 11.90 56.78 31.23
N LYS A 766 12.77 55.84 31.62
CA LYS A 766 13.90 55.42 30.78
C LYS A 766 13.41 54.42 29.72
N PRO A 767 13.59 54.69 28.42
CA PRO A 767 13.32 53.70 27.38
C PRO A 767 14.20 52.46 27.56
N PHE A 768 13.66 51.27 27.29
CA PHE A 768 14.44 50.03 27.35
C PHE A 768 14.31 49.12 26.11
N ILE A 769 13.24 49.25 25.33
CA ILE A 769 13.08 48.55 24.04
C ILE A 769 13.10 49.61 22.94
N GLU A 770 13.99 49.44 21.96
CA GLU A 770 13.99 50.26 20.75
C GLU A 770 12.84 49.83 19.83
N THR A 771 11.88 50.75 19.64
CA THR A 771 10.78 50.60 18.69
C THR A 771 11.03 51.41 17.42
N VAL A 772 10.38 51.00 16.32
CA VAL A 772 10.45 51.79 15.07
C VAL A 772 9.30 52.79 15.07
N PRO A 773 9.57 54.11 14.85
CA PRO A 773 8.51 55.11 14.69
C PRO A 773 7.57 54.75 13.53
N SER A 774 6.43 54.16 13.87
CA SER A 774 5.44 53.61 12.95
C SER A 774 4.06 53.62 13.61
N ILE A 775 3.03 53.31 12.83
CA ILE A 775 1.64 53.17 13.29
C ILE A 775 1.24 51.70 13.21
N ASP A 776 0.56 51.18 14.23
CA ASP A 776 -0.15 49.91 14.13
C ASP A 776 -1.47 50.11 13.38
N ALA A 777 -1.58 49.45 12.24
CA ALA A 777 -2.76 49.56 11.38
C ALA A 777 -4.03 49.01 12.06
N LEU A 778 -3.92 47.92 12.84
CA LEU A 778 -5.09 47.28 13.43
C LEU A 778 -5.76 48.18 14.48
N HIS A 779 -4.99 48.69 15.45
CA HIS A 779 -5.54 49.58 16.46
C HIS A 779 -5.92 50.95 15.89
N CYS A 780 -5.25 51.41 14.82
CA CYS A 780 -5.67 52.61 14.09
C CYS A 780 -7.07 52.45 13.48
N ASP A 781 -7.34 51.33 12.81
CA ASP A 781 -8.66 51.03 12.23
C ASP A 781 -9.74 50.93 13.32
N ILE A 782 -9.46 50.23 14.42
CA ILE A 782 -10.40 50.08 15.54
C ILE A 782 -10.69 51.44 16.20
N GLY A 783 -9.64 52.22 16.48
CA GLY A 783 -9.76 53.54 17.09
C GLY A 783 -10.57 54.49 16.22
N ASN A 784 -10.25 54.58 14.93
CA ASN A 784 -11.00 55.40 13.98
C ASN A 784 -12.47 54.96 13.91
N ALA A 785 -12.75 53.66 13.74
CA ALA A 785 -14.11 53.15 13.67
C ALA A 785 -14.92 53.46 14.95
N ALA A 786 -14.31 53.37 16.12
CA ALA A 786 -14.94 53.72 17.38
C ALA A 786 -15.26 55.23 17.49
N GLU A 787 -14.38 56.10 16.99
CA GLU A 787 -14.64 57.54 16.93
C GLU A 787 -15.75 57.87 15.92
N PHE A 788 -15.78 57.25 14.74
CA PHE A 788 -16.90 57.39 13.81
C PHE A 788 -18.22 56.90 14.43
N TYR A 789 -18.19 55.81 15.21
CA TYR A 789 -19.37 55.32 15.92
C TYR A 789 -19.89 56.29 16.99
N LYS A 790 -19.02 57.05 17.66
CA LYS A 790 -19.45 58.10 18.60
C LYS A 790 -20.05 59.33 17.90
N LEU A 791 -19.63 59.59 16.66
CA LEU A 791 -20.16 60.69 15.85
C LEU A 791 -21.55 60.37 15.28
N PHE A 792 -21.83 59.10 14.97
CA PHE A 792 -23.15 58.62 14.59
C PHE A 792 -24.09 58.54 15.80
#